data_AF-A0A1X1WZN1-F1
#
_entry.id   AF-A0A1X1WZN1-F1
#
_cell.length_a   1.000
_cell.length_b   1.000
_cell.length_c   1.000
_cell.angle_alpha   90.00
_cell.angle_beta   90.00
_cell.angle_gamma   90.00
#
_symmetry.space_group_name_H-M   'P 1'
#
loop_
_entity.id
_entity.type
_entity.pdbx_description
1 polymer ?
#
loop_
_entity_poly.entity_id
_entity_poly.type
_entity_poly.pdbx_seq_one_letter_code
_entity_poly.pdbx_strand_id
1 'polypeptide(L)'
;MSYVIATPDCLLAAAAEATGIGSSIGAANQAAFGPTTTVLAAAGDEVSAAVAALFSEHARQYHAFSVQAAAFHAEFVQALSGAGAAYSAAEAAGANPLQALIDQVLAVINTPTNVVLGRPLIGDGTNGAPGTGQAGGAGGILWGNGGAGGSGAPGQAGGPGGNAGLLGSGGTGGIGGFGGGAGGTGGAGGWLWGDGGTGGSGGIGATGGTGGTGGSALLFGNGGAGGVGGGGAAGEVGSTGAPGTATSAGGTGGLGGNGGVGGNGGAGGNGGALFGTGGAGGQGGHGGAGGAGGTGGAGWDASGAGGGVNGGTGGDSGSAGHGGNGGIGGVGGRGSALFGAAGLTGSGGDGGAGGNAGAPGNGGAGGNGDATDPNGGTGGTGGNPGAVGAGGVGGAGLTEGATGADGVLVPNDGGTGGAGGTGWTATGLGNGGDGGFGGKGGQYGSGGAGGAGGNAGAGGGNGGRGGNGGDAGVMAGNGGKGGDGGAGAGSGDGGAGGWGGDAQNIGTASVAGGSGGAGGAGGATGNGGDGGFGGDAYITNNDSAATAVGGDGGAGGDGAHGGRGGDGGVTYTSGTGNLHPGDGGRGGIGYTTGGGDGGNGGVADVNNSASTVTVIGGTGGDGGQGTDNGGSGSGRGGTGGTAAIDDPNSHATAIGGSGGKGGAALGGIGGLGGAGGPAFNNGLGTAHGGAAGDGGVGTTVGGFGGRGGQAMSGGTGSVTGGIGGHGGNGGATGAGGVGGDGGDATIFNVDSTATATSGDGGDGGDGALGGGGGNAGFTYTAGIGEVAPGRGGDGGNGSLGIGGSGGYGGSVTADNPAYTHDVIGGSGGDGGKGVNNFGSARGGHGGDVYINGTTATAAAVGGTGGMGGTATGATGIGGTGGAGGDATHHGVGETYGGTAGFGGTGALGGTGGQGGIAHSFQSAKATGGHGGSGGDSFGAGFTGGDGGKGGDAYSDGVAIGGIGGVPGLGPDGPGLPGADGSTGPG
;
A
#
# COMPACT_ATOMS: atom_id res chain seq x y z
N MET A 1 53.57 25.63 39.32
CA MET A 1 52.82 26.76 38.76
C MET A 1 52.56 26.43 37.30
N SER A 2 51.30 26.28 36.91
CA SER A 2 50.90 25.93 35.54
C SER A 2 51.14 27.13 34.63
N TYR A 3 52.08 26.99 33.69
CA TYR A 3 52.24 27.96 32.62
C TYR A 3 51.08 27.79 31.65
N VAL A 4 50.31 28.87 31.44
CA VAL A 4 49.32 28.96 30.37
C VAL A 4 50.01 29.66 29.21
N ILE A 5 50.25 28.95 28.10
CA ILE A 5 50.73 29.54 26.85
C ILE A 5 49.49 29.90 26.03
N ALA A 6 49.28 31.19 25.79
CA ALA A 6 48.19 31.69 24.95
C ALA A 6 48.80 32.51 23.81
N THR A 7 48.62 32.06 22.57
CA THR A 7 49.10 32.78 21.37
C THR A 7 48.14 33.94 21.06
N PRO A 8 48.55 35.21 21.26
CA PRO A 8 47.65 36.36 21.14
C PRO A 8 47.01 36.49 19.75
N ASP A 9 47.77 36.14 18.70
CA ASP A 9 47.30 36.15 17.31
C ASP A 9 46.22 35.10 17.04
N CYS A 10 46.30 33.91 17.66
CA CYS A 10 45.24 32.90 17.55
C CYS A 10 43.97 33.32 18.27
N LEU A 11 44.07 34.03 19.40
CA LEU A 11 42.91 34.52 20.13
C LEU A 11 42.19 35.65 19.36
N LEU A 12 42.93 36.51 18.67
CA LEU A 12 42.36 37.56 17.81
C LEU A 12 41.76 36.97 16.52
N ALA A 13 42.41 35.99 15.89
CA ALA A 13 41.85 35.26 14.75
C ALA A 13 40.58 34.49 15.13
N ALA A 14 40.60 33.80 16.28
CA ALA A 14 39.43 33.10 16.81
C ALA A 14 38.28 34.07 17.16
N ALA A 15 38.57 35.27 17.66
CA ALA A 15 37.55 36.30 17.89
C ALA A 15 36.92 36.81 16.58
N ALA A 16 37.71 36.96 15.51
CA ALA A 16 37.21 37.34 14.19
C ALA A 16 36.36 36.22 13.55
N GLU A 17 36.79 34.96 13.65
CA GLU A 17 36.00 33.80 13.20
C GLU A 17 34.71 33.64 14.01
N ALA A 18 34.77 33.79 15.33
CA ALA A 18 33.59 33.76 16.20
C ALA A 18 32.61 34.91 15.87
N THR A 19 33.11 36.09 15.47
CA THR A 19 32.27 37.19 14.96
C THR A 19 31.56 36.79 13.67
N GLY A 20 32.27 36.11 12.76
CA GLY A 20 31.70 35.57 11.52
C GLY A 20 30.61 34.51 11.78
N ILE A 21 30.85 33.59 12.71
CA ILE A 21 29.87 32.58 13.15
C ILE A 21 28.64 33.23 13.80
N GLY A 22 28.83 34.24 14.65
CA GLY A 22 27.71 34.99 15.24
C GLY A 22 26.84 35.67 14.18
N SER A 23 27.46 36.17 13.12
CA SER A 23 26.77 36.82 12.00
C SER A 23 25.99 35.82 11.13
N SER A 24 26.56 34.64 10.87
CA SER A 24 25.90 33.58 10.09
C SER A 24 24.72 32.96 10.86
N ILE A 25 24.88 32.70 12.16
CA ILE A 25 23.79 32.20 13.03
C ILE A 25 22.69 33.25 13.17
N GLY A 26 23.03 34.53 13.31
CA GLY A 26 22.07 35.63 13.36
C GLY A 26 21.24 35.73 12.07
N ALA A 27 21.88 35.62 10.90
CA ALA A 27 21.19 35.62 9.60
C ALA A 27 20.29 34.40 9.42
N ALA A 28 20.75 33.21 9.84
CA ALA A 28 19.96 31.98 9.77
C ALA A 28 18.73 32.02 10.68
N ASN A 29 18.87 32.50 11.93
CA ASN A 29 17.74 32.63 12.86
C ASN A 29 16.71 33.66 12.37
N GLN A 30 17.15 34.77 11.74
CA GLN A 30 16.24 35.74 11.13
C GLN A 30 15.49 35.16 9.92
N ALA A 31 16.17 34.40 9.05
CA ALA A 31 15.53 33.74 7.91
C ALA A 31 14.50 32.68 8.34
N ALA A 32 14.75 31.99 9.47
CA ALA A 32 13.85 30.99 10.03
C ALA A 32 12.66 31.58 10.81
N PHE A 33 12.67 32.88 11.16
CA PHE A 33 11.66 33.49 12.03
C PHE A 33 10.24 33.42 11.45
N GLY A 34 10.07 33.80 10.17
CA GLY A 34 8.79 33.75 9.47
C GLY A 34 8.17 32.35 9.45
N PRO A 35 8.81 31.37 8.78
CA PRO A 35 8.23 30.04 8.58
C PRO A 35 8.00 29.23 9.88
N THR A 36 8.71 29.55 10.97
CA THR A 36 8.55 28.82 12.26
C THR A 36 7.51 29.43 13.20
N THR A 37 7.18 30.71 13.06
CA THR A 37 6.20 31.39 13.94
C THR A 37 4.80 31.48 13.36
N THR A 38 4.62 31.05 12.10
CA THR A 38 3.33 31.06 11.38
C THR A 38 2.93 29.65 10.91
N VAL A 39 3.06 28.64 11.79
CA VAL A 39 2.66 27.27 11.45
C VAL A 39 1.14 27.19 11.38
N LEU A 40 0.61 26.70 10.25
CA LEU A 40 -0.82 26.49 10.05
C LEU A 40 -1.27 25.12 10.56
N ALA A 41 -2.52 25.01 11.01
CA ALA A 41 -3.13 23.74 11.40
C ALA A 41 -3.25 22.80 10.18
N ALA A 42 -2.91 21.53 10.36
CA ALA A 42 -2.95 20.53 9.29
C ALA A 42 -4.38 20.17 8.84
N ALA A 43 -5.37 20.33 9.74
CA ALA A 43 -6.80 20.15 9.47
C ALA A 43 -7.64 21.08 10.37
N GLY A 44 -8.96 21.14 10.13
CA GLY A 44 -9.89 22.02 10.84
C GLY A 44 -10.27 21.57 12.25
N ASP A 45 -9.64 20.52 12.77
CA ASP A 45 -9.91 19.98 14.10
C ASP A 45 -9.11 20.70 15.20
N GLU A 46 -9.60 20.56 16.42
CA GLU A 46 -9.03 21.23 17.60
C GLU A 46 -7.62 20.69 17.96
N VAL A 47 -7.28 19.45 17.59
CA VAL A 47 -5.96 18.85 17.83
C VAL A 47 -4.93 19.48 16.89
N SER A 48 -5.24 19.59 15.60
CA SER A 48 -4.38 20.26 14.61
C SER A 48 -4.15 21.74 14.95
N ALA A 49 -5.18 22.44 15.43
CA ALA A 49 -5.06 23.82 15.88
C ALA A 49 -4.19 23.96 17.14
N ALA A 50 -4.34 23.06 18.12
CA ALA A 50 -3.53 23.05 19.34
C ALA A 50 -2.06 22.72 19.05
N VAL A 51 -1.78 21.79 18.15
CA VAL A 51 -0.42 21.42 17.73
C VAL A 51 0.26 22.57 16.99
N ALA A 52 -0.43 23.24 16.06
CA ALA A 52 0.11 24.42 15.36
C ALA A 52 0.40 25.59 16.31
N ALA A 53 -0.47 25.81 17.31
CA ALA A 53 -0.26 26.80 18.36
C ALA A 53 0.95 26.47 19.25
N LEU A 54 1.11 25.20 19.63
CA LEU A 54 2.25 24.73 20.43
C LEU A 54 3.58 24.98 19.71
N PHE A 55 3.67 24.63 18.41
CA PHE A 55 4.90 24.84 17.64
C PHE A 55 5.21 26.32 17.38
N SER A 56 4.19 27.12 17.11
CA SER A 56 4.36 28.57 16.90
C SER A 56 4.82 29.27 18.18
N GLU A 57 4.31 28.88 19.34
CA GLU A 57 4.75 29.40 20.64
C GLU A 57 6.17 28.92 20.99
N HIS A 58 6.49 27.64 20.76
CA HIS A 58 7.84 27.12 20.95
C HIS A 58 8.87 27.86 20.09
N ALA A 59 8.53 28.19 18.84
CA ALA A 59 9.39 28.97 17.96
C ALA A 59 9.63 30.39 18.50
N ARG A 60 8.61 31.08 19.02
CA ARG A 60 8.78 32.41 19.63
C ARG A 60 9.71 32.37 20.85
N GLN A 61 9.60 31.32 21.66
CA GLN A 61 10.49 31.10 22.82
C GLN A 61 11.93 30.83 22.38
N TYR A 62 12.13 29.99 21.36
CA TYR A 62 13.44 29.74 20.78
C TYR A 62 14.08 31.02 20.22
N HIS A 63 13.31 31.87 19.53
CA HIS A 63 13.82 33.15 19.00
C HIS A 63 14.15 34.15 20.10
N ALA A 64 13.37 34.21 21.18
CA ALA A 64 13.69 35.04 22.33
C ALA A 64 15.00 34.59 23.01
N PHE A 65 15.20 33.27 23.13
CA PHE A 65 16.43 32.69 23.64
C PHE A 65 17.63 32.94 22.70
N SER A 66 17.43 32.88 21.37
CA SER A 66 18.50 33.10 20.40
C SER A 66 19.03 34.54 20.42
N VAL A 67 18.17 35.53 20.68
CA VAL A 67 18.58 36.93 20.89
C VAL A 67 19.44 37.07 22.15
N GLN A 68 19.08 36.38 23.24
CA GLN A 68 19.87 36.38 24.47
C GLN A 68 21.22 35.67 24.28
N ALA A 69 21.24 34.56 23.54
CA ALA A 69 22.46 33.83 23.17
C ALA A 69 23.37 34.68 22.27
N ALA A 70 22.82 35.45 21.33
CA ALA A 70 23.58 36.37 20.49
C ALA A 70 24.24 37.49 21.30
N ALA A 71 23.56 38.04 22.30
CA ALA A 71 24.12 39.03 23.22
C ALA A 71 25.27 38.45 24.05
N PHE A 72 25.09 37.25 24.61
CA PHE A 72 26.16 36.54 25.32
C PHE A 72 27.37 36.23 24.41
N HIS A 73 27.11 35.80 23.18
CA HIS A 73 28.16 35.54 22.19
C HIS A 73 28.94 36.81 21.84
N ALA A 74 28.27 37.95 21.71
CA ALA A 74 28.92 39.24 21.48
C ALA A 74 29.81 39.66 22.68
N GLU A 75 29.32 39.48 23.91
CA GLU A 75 30.13 39.71 25.12
C GLU A 75 31.32 38.75 25.21
N PHE A 76 31.14 37.49 24.83
CA PHE A 76 32.22 36.50 24.77
C PHE A 76 33.30 36.88 23.76
N VAL A 77 32.92 37.30 22.55
CA VAL A 77 33.85 37.80 21.52
C VAL A 77 34.58 39.05 21.99
N GLN A 78 33.88 39.96 22.67
CA GLN A 78 34.48 41.17 23.22
C GLN A 78 35.46 40.85 24.35
N ALA A 79 35.13 39.89 25.22
CA ALA A 79 36.00 39.40 26.28
C ALA A 79 37.21 38.66 25.71
N LEU A 80 37.05 37.87 24.65
CA LEU A 80 38.12 37.14 23.97
C LEU A 80 39.09 38.12 23.27
N SER A 81 38.57 39.17 22.65
CA SER A 81 39.37 40.25 22.05
C SER A 81 40.12 41.05 23.12
N GLY A 82 39.45 41.35 24.24
CA GLY A 82 40.07 41.98 25.41
C GLY A 82 41.14 41.11 26.06
N ALA A 83 40.92 39.80 26.14
CA ALA A 83 41.89 38.83 26.62
C ALA A 83 43.08 38.71 25.66
N GLY A 84 42.86 38.67 24.34
CA GLY A 84 43.93 38.70 23.34
C GLY A 84 44.80 39.94 23.47
N ALA A 85 44.19 41.12 23.68
CA ALA A 85 44.92 42.37 23.94
C ALA A 85 45.65 42.36 25.30
N ALA A 86 45.06 41.78 26.35
CA ALA A 86 45.67 41.67 27.67
C ALA A 86 46.82 40.65 27.72
N TYR A 87 46.70 39.51 27.02
CA TYR A 87 47.77 38.52 26.86
C TYR A 87 48.88 39.01 25.94
N SER A 88 48.56 39.77 24.88
CA SER A 88 49.55 40.53 24.10
C SER A 88 50.33 41.52 24.97
N ALA A 89 49.63 42.30 25.81
CA ALA A 89 50.26 43.22 26.74
C ALA A 89 51.04 42.49 27.86
N ALA A 90 50.61 41.31 28.27
CA ALA A 90 51.30 40.46 29.24
C ALA A 90 52.53 39.74 28.65
N GLU A 91 52.51 39.29 27.39
CA GLU A 91 53.71 38.80 26.68
C GLU A 91 54.72 39.92 26.50
N ALA A 92 54.27 41.13 26.13
CA ALA A 92 55.12 42.31 26.04
C ALA A 92 55.76 42.72 27.39
N ALA A 93 55.09 42.44 28.52
CA ALA A 93 55.58 42.73 29.86
C ALA A 93 56.31 41.56 30.55
N GLY A 94 56.10 40.32 30.13
CA GLY A 94 56.55 39.09 30.81
C GLY A 94 57.62 38.26 30.06
N ALA A 95 57.85 38.47 28.76
CA ALA A 95 58.80 37.65 27.98
C ALA A 95 60.27 38.09 28.09
N ASN A 96 60.55 39.28 28.63
CA ASN A 96 61.76 40.00 28.20
C ASN A 96 63.02 40.02 29.10
N PRO A 97 63.10 39.43 30.32
CA PRO A 97 64.40 39.39 31.02
C PRO A 97 65.15 38.05 30.92
N LEU A 98 64.47 36.90 30.90
CA LEU A 98 65.15 35.58 30.96
C LEU A 98 65.21 34.86 29.62
N GLN A 99 64.16 34.92 28.79
CA GLN A 99 64.20 34.40 27.41
C GLN A 99 65.16 35.24 26.56
N ALA A 100 65.15 36.57 26.71
CA ALA A 100 66.13 37.45 26.08
C ALA A 100 67.58 37.16 26.51
N LEU A 101 67.81 36.71 27.75
CA LEU A 101 69.14 36.30 28.22
C LEU A 101 69.56 34.93 27.66
N ILE A 102 68.64 33.96 27.61
CA ILE A 102 68.90 32.64 27.01
C ILE A 102 69.10 32.79 25.49
N ASP A 103 68.27 33.58 24.80
CA ASP A 103 68.40 33.88 23.38
C ASP A 103 69.64 34.72 23.08
N GLN A 104 70.08 35.61 23.99
CA GLN A 104 71.36 36.31 23.86
C GLN A 104 72.56 35.37 24.05
N VAL A 105 72.51 34.46 25.03
CA VAL A 105 73.57 33.46 25.25
C VAL A 105 73.63 32.47 24.09
N LEU A 106 72.48 31.97 23.64
CA LEU A 106 72.38 31.12 22.46
C LEU A 106 72.77 31.88 21.19
N ALA A 107 72.42 33.16 21.05
CA ALA A 107 72.87 33.99 19.93
C ALA A 107 74.39 34.13 19.95
N VAL A 108 75.04 34.39 21.09
CA VAL A 108 76.51 34.45 21.18
C VAL A 108 77.16 33.10 20.81
N ILE A 109 76.60 31.99 21.29
CA ILE A 109 77.09 30.63 20.99
C ILE A 109 76.88 30.28 19.51
N ASN A 110 75.75 30.67 18.94
CA ASN A 110 75.35 30.31 17.58
C ASN A 110 75.82 31.33 16.52
N THR A 111 76.24 32.54 16.89
CA THR A 111 76.65 33.60 15.93
C THR A 111 77.78 33.14 15.01
N PRO A 112 78.88 32.53 15.50
CA PRO A 112 79.96 32.09 14.63
C PRO A 112 79.50 31.06 13.59
N THR A 113 78.66 30.09 13.99
CA THR A 113 78.16 29.05 13.08
C THR A 113 77.04 29.54 12.17
N ASN A 114 76.19 30.46 12.63
CA ASN A 114 75.18 31.11 11.79
C ASN A 114 75.83 31.96 10.69
N VAL A 115 76.95 32.64 10.97
CA VAL A 115 77.69 33.43 9.96
C VAL A 115 78.44 32.54 8.97
N VAL A 116 79.06 31.45 9.43
CA VAL A 116 79.93 30.61 8.58
C VAL A 116 79.16 29.52 7.84
N LEU A 117 78.16 28.91 8.48
CA LEU A 117 77.47 27.72 7.99
C LEU A 117 75.96 27.94 7.79
N GLY A 118 75.47 29.16 8.08
CA GLY A 118 74.05 29.50 7.93
C GLY A 118 73.13 28.76 8.91
N ARG A 119 73.67 28.15 9.98
CA ARG A 119 72.93 27.30 10.91
C ARG A 119 73.42 27.41 12.36
N PRO A 120 72.52 27.25 13.36
CA PRO A 120 72.90 27.32 14.77
C PRO A 120 73.76 26.11 15.17
N LEU A 121 74.57 26.25 16.23
CA LEU A 121 75.32 25.16 16.83
C LEU A 121 74.44 24.32 17.76
N ILE A 122 73.62 25.00 18.58
CA ILE A 122 72.63 24.41 19.50
C ILE A 122 71.31 25.17 19.39
N GLY A 123 70.21 24.46 19.18
CA GLY A 123 68.86 25.04 19.09
C GLY A 123 68.02 24.36 18.02
N ASP A 124 66.70 24.41 18.18
CA ASP A 124 65.77 23.82 17.22
C ASP A 124 65.71 24.64 15.93
N GLY A 125 65.34 23.99 14.84
CA GLY A 125 65.12 24.63 13.56
C GLY A 125 63.86 25.48 13.56
N THR A 126 63.88 26.62 12.88
CA THR A 126 62.71 27.49 12.73
C THR A 126 61.60 26.76 11.97
N ASN A 127 60.38 26.76 12.51
CA ASN A 127 59.24 26.18 11.80
C ASN A 127 58.93 27.00 10.53
N GLY A 128 58.55 26.32 9.45
CA GLY A 128 58.05 26.99 8.25
C GLY A 128 56.75 27.74 8.56
N ALA A 129 56.54 28.90 7.91
CA ALA A 129 55.34 29.68 8.14
C ALA A 129 54.07 28.90 7.70
N PRO A 130 53.01 28.84 8.53
CA PRO A 130 51.76 28.19 8.14
C PRO A 130 51.17 28.80 6.85
N GLY A 131 50.56 27.95 6.02
CA GLY A 131 49.92 28.35 4.76
C GLY A 131 50.89 28.76 3.64
N THR A 132 52.20 28.52 3.80
CA THR A 132 53.21 28.90 2.80
C THR A 132 53.90 27.71 2.12
N GLY A 133 53.76 26.50 2.66
CA GLY A 133 54.52 25.32 2.25
C GLY A 133 56.03 25.44 2.50
N GLN A 134 56.46 26.41 3.31
CA GLN A 134 57.89 26.62 3.58
C GLN A 134 58.48 25.44 4.36
N ALA A 135 59.68 25.02 3.95
CA ALA A 135 60.43 23.98 4.67
C ALA A 135 60.76 24.43 6.09
N GLY A 136 60.73 23.48 7.03
CA GLY A 136 61.28 23.68 8.36
C GLY A 136 62.79 23.88 8.28
N GLY A 137 63.29 24.85 9.02
CA GLY A 137 64.72 25.07 9.20
C GLY A 137 65.37 23.83 9.82
N ALA A 138 66.62 23.55 9.45
CA ALA A 138 67.35 22.45 10.04
C ALA A 138 67.79 22.79 11.48
N GLY A 139 67.74 21.80 12.38
CA GLY A 139 68.18 21.94 13.77
C GLY A 139 69.67 22.25 13.90
N GLY A 140 70.10 22.62 15.10
CA GLY A 140 71.48 22.97 15.42
C GLY A 140 72.45 21.82 15.14
N ILE A 141 73.69 22.15 14.77
CA ILE A 141 74.71 21.18 14.33
C ILE A 141 74.95 20.08 15.39
N LEU A 142 74.99 20.42 16.68
CA LEU A 142 75.27 19.46 17.76
C LEU A 142 74.01 18.97 18.47
N TRP A 143 73.09 19.87 18.78
CA TRP A 143 71.86 19.54 19.48
C TRP A 143 70.73 20.42 18.99
N GLY A 144 69.63 19.81 18.57
CA GLY A 144 68.44 20.53 18.15
C GLY A 144 67.58 19.71 17.21
N ASN A 145 66.27 19.78 17.42
CA ASN A 145 65.29 19.16 16.56
C ASN A 145 65.17 19.96 15.26
N GLY A 146 64.77 19.29 14.19
CA GLY A 146 64.37 19.98 12.98
C GLY A 146 63.08 20.77 13.17
N GLY A 147 62.96 21.93 12.51
CA GLY A 147 61.73 22.70 12.51
C GLY A 147 60.62 21.97 11.77
N ALA A 148 59.37 22.12 12.20
CA ALA A 148 58.23 21.61 11.46
C ALA A 148 58.10 22.34 10.10
N GLY A 149 57.72 21.60 9.05
CA GLY A 149 57.37 22.19 7.78
C GLY A 149 56.08 23.01 7.89
N GLY A 150 56.03 24.17 7.24
CA GLY A 150 54.83 24.99 7.16
C GLY A 150 53.74 24.28 6.36
N SER A 151 52.48 24.42 6.77
CA SER A 151 51.35 23.90 5.99
C SER A 151 51.28 24.56 4.62
N GLY A 152 50.80 23.82 3.60
CA GLY A 152 50.63 24.35 2.25
C GLY A 152 49.51 25.39 2.15
N ALA A 153 49.70 26.40 1.29
CA ALA A 153 48.59 27.23 0.80
C ALA A 153 47.60 26.37 0.00
N PRO A 154 46.38 26.84 -0.32
CA PRO A 154 45.48 26.10 -1.21
C PRO A 154 46.17 25.62 -2.50
N GLY A 155 46.06 24.32 -2.81
CA GLY A 155 46.68 23.62 -3.94
C GLY A 155 48.17 23.33 -3.80
N GLN A 156 48.82 23.81 -2.72
CA GLN A 156 50.26 23.68 -2.52
C GLN A 156 50.60 22.56 -1.54
N ALA A 157 51.75 21.93 -1.76
CA ALA A 157 52.26 20.93 -0.84
C ALA A 157 52.66 21.55 0.51
N GLY A 158 52.61 20.73 1.57
CA GLY A 158 53.21 21.07 2.84
C GLY A 158 54.73 21.10 2.74
N GLY A 159 55.36 21.99 3.50
CA GLY A 159 56.81 22.08 3.53
C GLY A 159 57.42 20.83 4.15
N PRO A 160 58.60 20.38 3.67
CA PRO A 160 59.31 19.31 4.34
C PRO A 160 59.75 19.76 5.75
N GLY A 161 59.73 18.83 6.70
CA GLY A 161 60.30 19.04 8.02
C GLY A 161 61.82 19.20 7.94
N GLY A 162 62.38 20.04 8.78
CA GLY A 162 63.82 20.25 8.87
C GLY A 162 64.53 19.00 9.39
N ASN A 163 65.77 18.76 8.95
CA ASN A 163 66.59 17.69 9.50
C ASN A 163 67.20 18.14 10.84
N ALA A 164 67.38 17.21 11.78
CA ALA A 164 68.20 17.46 12.97
C ALA A 164 69.70 17.43 12.64
N GLY A 165 70.54 17.88 13.59
CA GLY A 165 72.01 17.84 13.49
C GLY A 165 72.61 16.51 13.96
N LEU A 166 73.48 16.55 14.97
CA LEU A 166 74.07 15.34 15.56
C LEU A 166 73.10 14.61 16.50
N LEU A 167 72.43 15.37 17.37
CA LEU A 167 71.43 14.89 18.34
C LEU A 167 70.13 15.69 18.19
N GLY A 168 69.00 14.99 18.11
CA GLY A 168 67.68 15.61 17.97
C GLY A 168 66.79 14.86 16.97
N SER A 169 65.48 15.03 17.07
CA SER A 169 64.53 14.42 16.15
C SER A 169 64.31 15.28 14.92
N GLY A 170 64.02 14.63 13.79
CA GLY A 170 63.62 15.33 12.58
C GLY A 170 62.31 16.08 12.77
N GLY A 171 62.16 17.22 12.10
CA GLY A 171 60.93 18.00 12.12
C GLY A 171 59.80 17.27 11.41
N THR A 172 58.56 17.48 11.86
CA THR A 172 57.39 16.93 11.16
C THR A 172 57.19 17.62 9.81
N GLY A 173 56.79 16.88 8.80
CA GLY A 173 56.36 17.45 7.53
C GLY A 173 55.09 18.29 7.70
N GLY A 174 54.99 19.38 6.96
CA GLY A 174 53.79 20.23 6.94
C GLY A 174 52.62 19.52 6.27
N ILE A 175 51.40 19.82 6.70
CA ILE A 175 50.20 19.32 6.02
C ILE A 175 50.07 19.93 4.62
N GLY A 176 49.60 19.15 3.66
CA GLY A 176 49.25 19.65 2.33
C GLY A 176 48.05 20.60 2.39
N GLY A 177 48.05 21.63 1.54
CA GLY A 177 46.95 22.60 1.49
C GLY A 177 45.70 22.03 0.83
N PHE A 178 44.54 22.62 1.17
CA PHE A 178 43.25 22.30 0.55
C PHE A 178 43.32 22.44 -0.98
N GLY A 179 42.71 21.54 -1.74
CA GLY A 179 42.90 21.42 -3.19
C GLY A 179 43.87 20.31 -3.60
N GLY A 180 44.17 19.36 -2.71
CA GLY A 180 44.96 18.16 -3.04
C GLY A 180 46.47 18.31 -2.89
N GLY A 181 46.95 19.30 -2.15
CA GLY A 181 48.38 19.48 -1.90
C GLY A 181 48.98 18.24 -1.21
N ALA A 182 50.16 17.78 -1.62
CA ALA A 182 50.82 16.65 -0.96
C ALA A 182 51.29 17.05 0.45
N GLY A 183 51.33 16.09 1.37
CA GLY A 183 51.96 16.28 2.67
C GLY A 183 53.47 16.42 2.54
N GLY A 184 54.06 17.29 3.35
CA GLY A 184 55.51 17.48 3.41
C GLY A 184 56.20 16.24 3.97
N THR A 185 57.40 15.93 3.50
CA THR A 185 58.17 14.81 4.06
C THR A 185 58.65 15.15 5.48
N GLY A 186 58.68 14.17 6.37
CA GLY A 186 59.33 14.33 7.68
C GLY A 186 60.85 14.50 7.53
N GLY A 187 61.44 15.32 8.39
CA GLY A 187 62.88 15.54 8.43
C GLY A 187 63.62 14.32 8.98
N ALA A 188 64.88 14.15 8.59
CA ALA A 188 65.74 13.11 9.14
C ALA A 188 66.09 13.39 10.62
N GLY A 189 66.15 12.32 11.41
CA GLY A 189 66.66 12.36 12.78
C GLY A 189 68.17 12.66 12.83
N GLY A 190 68.67 12.93 14.04
CA GLY A 190 70.06 13.27 14.26
C GLY A 190 71.02 12.18 13.78
N TRP A 191 72.21 12.59 13.33
CA TRP A 191 73.21 11.65 12.79
C TRP A 191 73.58 10.54 13.78
N LEU A 192 73.73 10.90 15.06
CA LEU A 192 74.04 9.95 16.13
C LEU A 192 72.77 9.40 16.77
N TRP A 193 71.89 10.27 17.27
CA TRP A 193 70.69 9.85 17.98
C TRP A 193 69.51 10.78 17.68
N GLY A 194 68.39 10.18 17.30
CA GLY A 194 67.13 10.86 17.13
C GLY A 194 66.24 10.19 16.10
N ASP A 195 64.94 10.27 16.35
CA ASP A 195 63.95 9.68 15.48
C ASP A 195 63.73 10.56 14.24
N GLY A 196 63.33 9.93 13.14
CA GLY A 196 62.86 10.65 11.98
C GLY A 196 61.52 11.33 12.25
N GLY A 197 61.33 12.52 11.69
CA GLY A 197 60.06 13.25 11.80
C GLY A 197 58.94 12.53 11.05
N THR A 198 57.69 12.67 11.49
CA THR A 198 56.55 12.12 10.76
C THR A 198 56.32 12.89 9.45
N GLY A 199 55.83 12.20 8.43
CA GLY A 199 55.32 12.86 7.23
C GLY A 199 54.06 13.66 7.51
N GLY A 200 53.87 14.77 6.80
CA GLY A 200 52.65 15.56 6.86
C GLY A 200 51.50 14.84 6.15
N SER A 201 50.26 15.07 6.56
CA SER A 201 49.10 14.54 5.84
C SER A 201 48.92 15.22 4.49
N GLY A 202 48.37 14.51 3.51
CA GLY A 202 47.89 15.10 2.27
C GLY A 202 46.69 16.02 2.50
N GLY A 203 46.57 17.06 1.68
CA GLY A 203 45.44 17.97 1.68
C GLY A 203 44.22 17.35 1.00
N ILE A 204 43.02 17.69 1.49
CA ILE A 204 41.76 17.29 0.86
C ILE A 204 41.64 18.01 -0.50
N GLY A 205 41.18 17.33 -1.55
CA GLY A 205 41.00 17.93 -2.87
C GLY A 205 40.24 17.06 -3.85
N ALA A 206 39.96 17.57 -5.05
CA ALA A 206 39.33 16.80 -6.13
C ALA A 206 40.03 15.46 -6.39
N THR A 207 41.35 15.45 -6.24
CA THR A 207 42.09 14.25 -5.86
C THR A 207 42.77 14.55 -4.54
N GLY A 208 42.64 13.66 -3.56
CA GLY A 208 43.31 13.80 -2.28
C GLY A 208 44.83 13.83 -2.46
N GLY A 209 45.50 14.73 -1.76
CA GLY A 209 46.95 14.82 -1.78
C GLY A 209 47.58 13.57 -1.19
N THR A 210 48.72 13.12 -1.70
CA THR A 210 49.43 12.01 -1.07
C THR A 210 49.98 12.43 0.29
N GLY A 211 49.97 11.52 1.27
CA GLY A 211 50.68 11.73 2.53
C GLY A 211 52.19 11.84 2.31
N GLY A 212 52.84 12.69 3.10
CA GLY A 212 54.29 12.87 3.06
C GLY A 212 54.99 11.64 3.60
N THR A 213 56.17 11.31 3.07
CA THR A 213 56.96 10.21 3.62
C THR A 213 57.51 10.56 5.00
N GLY A 214 57.57 9.59 5.92
CA GLY A 214 58.26 9.75 7.19
C GLY A 214 59.77 9.94 6.99
N GLY A 215 60.38 10.74 7.86
CA GLY A 215 61.82 10.95 7.92
C GLY A 215 62.55 9.71 8.42
N SER A 216 63.78 9.49 7.97
CA SER A 216 64.59 8.36 8.45
C SER A 216 65.41 8.76 9.67
N ALA A 217 65.61 7.83 10.60
CA ALA A 217 66.69 7.92 11.58
C ALA A 217 68.00 7.44 10.93
N LEU A 218 69.14 7.96 11.39
CA LEU A 218 70.44 7.73 10.75
C LEU A 218 71.23 6.59 11.42
N LEU A 219 71.72 6.75 12.65
CA LEU A 219 72.48 5.70 13.36
C LEU A 219 71.65 4.99 14.44
N PHE A 220 71.07 5.76 15.36
CA PHE A 220 70.15 5.28 16.40
C PHE A 220 68.84 6.09 16.39
N GLY A 221 67.72 5.39 16.46
CA GLY A 221 66.39 6.00 16.49
C GLY A 221 65.43 5.31 15.52
N ASN A 222 64.14 5.54 15.71
CA ASN A 222 63.09 4.98 14.87
C ASN A 222 62.84 5.86 13.65
N GLY A 223 62.41 5.23 12.56
CA GLY A 223 61.89 5.96 11.41
C GLY A 223 60.57 6.64 11.75
N GLY A 224 60.35 7.83 11.19
CA GLY A 224 59.08 8.55 11.34
C GLY A 224 57.95 7.84 10.58
N ALA A 225 56.73 7.90 11.09
CA ALA A 225 55.57 7.40 10.35
C ALA A 225 55.32 8.22 9.09
N GLY A 226 54.82 7.57 8.03
CA GLY A 226 54.29 8.25 6.86
C GLY A 226 53.00 8.99 7.18
N GLY A 227 52.77 10.10 6.48
CA GLY A 227 51.56 10.89 6.60
C GLY A 227 50.36 10.18 5.98
N VAL A 228 49.17 10.43 6.50
CA VAL A 228 47.92 9.92 5.90
C VAL A 228 47.64 10.65 4.58
N GLY A 229 47.08 9.94 3.60
CA GLY A 229 46.60 10.56 2.36
C GLY A 229 45.41 11.48 2.58
N GLY A 230 45.30 12.55 1.80
CA GLY A 230 44.17 13.48 1.85
C GLY A 230 42.90 12.85 1.31
N GLY A 231 41.74 13.29 1.79
CA GLY A 231 40.45 12.83 1.25
C GLY A 231 40.17 13.36 -0.16
N GLY A 232 39.43 12.60 -0.94
CA GLY A 232 38.82 13.07 -2.18
C GLY A 232 37.63 14.00 -1.91
N ALA A 233 37.45 15.02 -2.74
CA ALA A 233 36.29 15.93 -2.65
C ALA A 233 35.01 15.23 -3.12
N ALA A 234 33.86 15.65 -2.59
CA ALA A 234 32.58 15.19 -3.12
C ALA A 234 32.37 15.65 -4.56
N GLY A 235 31.67 14.85 -5.36
CA GLY A 235 31.24 15.21 -6.69
C GLY A 235 30.16 16.30 -6.67
N GLU A 236 30.12 17.12 -7.73
CA GLU A 236 29.12 18.18 -7.87
C GLU A 236 27.72 17.60 -8.09
N VAL A 237 26.69 18.28 -7.57
CA VAL A 237 25.30 17.93 -7.87
C VAL A 237 24.97 18.33 -9.32
N GLY A 238 24.31 17.45 -10.05
CA GLY A 238 23.88 17.73 -11.42
C GLY A 238 22.90 18.90 -11.51
N SER A 239 22.94 19.64 -12.62
CA SER A 239 22.03 20.77 -12.85
C SER A 239 20.57 20.33 -13.02
N THR A 240 19.61 21.13 -12.57
CA THR A 240 18.19 20.87 -12.84
C THR A 240 17.86 21.00 -14.33
N GLY A 241 17.06 20.09 -14.86
CA GLY A 241 16.52 20.16 -16.22
C GLY A 241 15.57 21.34 -16.41
N ALA A 242 15.55 21.92 -17.61
CA ALA A 242 14.68 23.05 -17.93
C ALA A 242 13.20 22.62 -17.98
N PRO A 243 12.24 23.46 -17.57
CA PRO A 243 10.82 23.17 -17.78
C PRO A 243 10.47 22.98 -19.27
N GLY A 244 9.49 22.14 -19.54
CA GLY A 244 8.97 21.90 -20.89
C GLY A 244 8.26 23.14 -21.46
N THR A 245 8.13 23.15 -22.78
CA THR A 245 7.37 24.18 -23.53
C THR A 245 6.31 23.51 -24.39
N ALA A 246 5.44 24.29 -25.04
CA ALA A 246 4.40 23.76 -25.93
C ALA A 246 4.92 22.83 -27.05
N THR A 247 6.21 22.91 -27.40
CA THR A 247 6.83 22.11 -28.46
C THR A 247 7.98 21.23 -27.96
N SER A 248 8.22 21.14 -26.64
CA SER A 248 9.37 20.40 -26.10
C SER A 248 9.08 19.84 -24.72
N ALA A 249 9.50 18.59 -24.49
CA ALA A 249 9.49 17.96 -23.18
C ALA A 249 10.28 18.76 -22.13
N GLY A 250 10.03 18.49 -20.85
CA GLY A 250 10.95 18.88 -19.78
C GLY A 250 12.35 18.35 -20.06
N GLY A 251 13.35 19.20 -19.86
CA GLY A 251 14.75 18.83 -20.05
C GLY A 251 15.19 17.80 -19.01
N THR A 252 16.12 16.92 -19.39
CA THR A 252 16.68 15.95 -18.44
C THR A 252 17.56 16.63 -17.40
N GLY A 253 17.61 16.08 -16.19
CA GLY A 253 18.57 16.51 -15.18
C GLY A 253 20.02 16.26 -15.62
N GLY A 254 20.92 17.14 -15.22
CA GLY A 254 22.35 17.02 -15.46
C GLY A 254 22.97 15.87 -14.67
N LEU A 255 24.09 15.32 -15.15
CA LEU A 255 24.79 14.24 -14.45
C LEU A 255 25.40 14.74 -13.13
N GLY A 256 25.36 13.91 -12.10
CA GLY A 256 26.15 14.10 -10.89
C GLY A 256 27.64 13.91 -11.18
N GLY A 257 28.48 14.76 -10.61
CA GLY A 257 29.94 14.64 -10.73
C GLY A 257 30.45 13.43 -9.96
N ASN A 258 31.52 12.78 -10.44
CA ASN A 258 32.15 11.70 -9.68
C ASN A 258 32.86 12.25 -8.44
N GLY A 259 32.89 11.45 -7.38
CA GLY A 259 33.68 11.71 -6.19
C GLY A 259 35.18 11.64 -6.49
N GLY A 260 35.93 12.48 -5.80
CA GLY A 260 37.37 12.56 -5.91
C GLY A 260 38.07 11.32 -5.36
N VAL A 261 39.19 10.92 -5.94
CA VAL A 261 39.96 9.78 -5.43
C VAL A 261 40.71 10.19 -4.15
N GLY A 262 40.75 9.31 -3.16
CA GLY A 262 41.54 9.50 -1.95
C GLY A 262 43.04 9.47 -2.24
N GLY A 263 43.81 10.30 -1.55
CA GLY A 263 45.25 10.37 -1.69
C GLY A 263 45.93 9.14 -1.09
N ASN A 264 47.04 8.70 -1.65
CA ASN A 264 47.77 7.58 -1.07
C ASN A 264 48.43 7.98 0.26
N GLY A 265 48.58 7.03 1.18
CA GLY A 265 49.38 7.20 2.38
C GLY A 265 50.87 7.34 2.05
N GLY A 266 51.58 8.14 2.84
CA GLY A 266 53.01 8.32 2.73
C GLY A 266 53.76 7.09 3.22
N ALA A 267 54.90 6.79 2.62
CA ALA A 267 55.75 5.71 3.12
C ALA A 267 56.33 6.05 4.51
N GLY A 268 56.54 5.06 5.36
CA GLY A 268 57.25 5.22 6.62
C GLY A 268 58.75 5.42 6.39
N GLY A 269 59.40 6.17 7.28
CA GLY A 269 60.85 6.39 7.26
C GLY A 269 61.63 5.17 7.77
N ASN A 270 62.90 5.04 7.39
CA ASN A 270 63.72 3.93 7.85
C ASN A 270 64.20 4.17 9.30
N GLY A 271 64.31 3.12 10.09
CA GLY A 271 64.99 3.14 11.38
C GLY A 271 66.51 3.31 11.23
N GLY A 272 67.17 3.66 12.33
CA GLY A 272 68.62 3.86 12.37
C GLY A 272 69.40 2.62 11.95
N ALA A 273 70.59 2.81 11.39
CA ALA A 273 71.39 1.72 10.84
C ALA A 273 71.72 0.61 11.85
N LEU A 274 71.87 0.94 13.14
CA LEU A 274 72.28 0.00 14.19
C LEU A 274 71.14 -0.41 15.14
N PHE A 275 70.31 0.54 15.57
CA PHE A 275 69.09 0.29 16.34
C PHE A 275 67.95 1.23 15.95
N GLY A 276 66.75 0.67 15.86
CA GLY A 276 65.52 1.40 15.57
C GLY A 276 64.56 0.61 14.67
N THR A 277 63.26 0.77 14.90
CA THR A 277 62.23 0.22 14.02
C THR A 277 61.99 1.16 12.84
N GLY A 278 61.56 0.59 11.71
CA GLY A 278 61.02 1.40 10.62
C GLY A 278 59.72 2.08 11.05
N GLY A 279 59.47 3.27 10.52
CA GLY A 279 58.20 3.97 10.71
C GLY A 279 57.07 3.25 9.98
N ALA A 280 55.86 3.27 10.55
CA ALA A 280 54.69 2.77 9.84
C ALA A 280 54.42 3.61 8.59
N GLY A 281 53.88 2.99 7.54
CA GLY A 281 53.30 3.71 6.42
C GLY A 281 52.02 4.42 6.85
N GLY A 282 51.73 5.55 6.22
CA GLY A 282 50.50 6.29 6.45
C GLY A 282 49.30 5.59 5.83
N GLN A 283 48.11 5.82 6.37
CA GLN A 283 46.89 5.28 5.79
C GLN A 283 46.59 5.98 4.45
N GLY A 284 45.92 5.27 3.54
CA GLY A 284 45.28 5.90 2.40
C GLY A 284 44.16 6.85 2.82
N GLY A 285 43.95 7.90 2.04
CA GLY A 285 42.83 8.83 2.21
C GLY A 285 41.53 8.24 1.71
N HIS A 286 40.41 8.67 2.28
CA HIS A 286 39.10 8.23 1.82
C HIS A 286 38.75 8.84 0.46
N GLY A 287 38.07 8.07 -0.39
CA GLY A 287 37.46 8.60 -1.60
C GLY A 287 36.30 9.56 -1.27
N GLY A 288 36.08 10.54 -2.13
CA GLY A 288 34.97 11.47 -2.03
C GLY A 288 33.66 10.82 -2.45
N ALA A 289 32.54 11.27 -1.88
CA ALA A 289 31.23 10.80 -2.31
C ALA A 289 30.91 11.24 -3.75
N GLY A 290 30.19 10.42 -4.50
CA GLY A 290 29.62 10.78 -5.78
C GLY A 290 28.58 11.89 -5.63
N GLY A 291 28.53 12.80 -6.60
CA GLY A 291 27.54 13.87 -6.67
C GLY A 291 26.17 13.32 -7.04
N ALA A 292 25.12 13.90 -6.47
CA ALA A 292 23.77 13.52 -6.82
C ALA A 292 23.44 13.92 -8.27
N GLY A 293 22.60 13.14 -8.94
CA GLY A 293 22.06 13.51 -10.25
C GLY A 293 21.17 14.76 -10.15
N GLY A 294 21.09 15.52 -11.24
CA GLY A 294 20.22 16.69 -11.34
C GLY A 294 18.75 16.31 -11.47
N THR A 295 17.84 17.17 -11.01
CA THR A 295 16.40 16.88 -11.14
C THR A 295 15.94 17.02 -12.59
N GLY A 296 14.98 16.22 -13.02
CA GLY A 296 14.31 16.40 -14.31
C GLY A 296 13.43 17.66 -14.33
N GLY A 297 13.31 18.30 -15.48
CA GLY A 297 12.44 19.47 -15.65
C GLY A 297 10.96 19.08 -15.70
N ALA A 298 10.07 19.86 -15.09
CA ALA A 298 8.63 19.62 -15.21
C ALA A 298 8.17 19.75 -16.67
N GLY A 299 7.12 19.03 -17.06
CA GLY A 299 6.46 19.17 -18.35
C GLY A 299 5.73 20.51 -18.49
N TRP A 300 5.39 20.86 -19.74
CA TRP A 300 4.66 22.10 -20.01
C TRP A 300 3.22 22.04 -19.48
N ASP A 301 2.88 22.94 -18.55
CA ASP A 301 1.50 23.11 -18.09
C ASP A 301 0.69 23.90 -19.13
N ALA A 302 -0.29 23.23 -19.70
CA ALA A 302 -1.15 23.76 -20.75
C ALA A 302 -2.45 24.36 -20.21
N SER A 303 -2.69 24.33 -18.89
CA SER A 303 -3.94 24.75 -18.24
C SER A 303 -4.36 26.20 -18.53
N GLY A 304 -3.41 27.09 -18.85
CA GLY A 304 -3.64 28.49 -19.23
C GLY A 304 -3.51 28.83 -20.73
N ALA A 305 -3.27 27.87 -21.62
CA ALA A 305 -2.87 28.12 -23.01
C ALA A 305 -4.01 28.27 -24.04
N GLY A 306 -5.27 28.18 -23.62
CA GLY A 306 -6.44 28.11 -24.52
C GLY A 306 -6.86 26.67 -24.85
N GLY A 307 -8.00 26.49 -25.52
CA GLY A 307 -8.75 25.23 -25.65
C GLY A 307 -7.95 23.98 -26.02
N GLY A 308 -8.04 22.92 -25.21
CA GLY A 308 -7.81 21.53 -25.62
C GLY A 308 -6.38 21.10 -25.95
N VAL A 309 -5.37 21.89 -25.57
CA VAL A 309 -3.96 21.57 -25.82
C VAL A 309 -3.40 20.56 -24.81
N ASN A 310 -2.58 19.60 -25.27
CA ASN A 310 -1.99 18.59 -24.39
C ASN A 310 -0.86 19.16 -23.52
N GLY A 311 -0.76 18.72 -22.27
CA GLY A 311 0.35 18.98 -21.38
C GLY A 311 1.64 18.32 -21.88
N GLY A 312 2.77 19.00 -21.69
CA GLY A 312 4.09 18.48 -22.08
C GLY A 312 4.57 17.38 -21.14
N THR A 313 5.40 16.46 -21.65
CA THR A 313 6.00 15.39 -20.83
C THR A 313 7.05 15.96 -19.87
N GLY A 314 7.14 15.41 -18.66
CA GLY A 314 8.22 15.67 -17.71
C GLY A 314 9.56 15.14 -18.22
N GLY A 315 10.65 15.77 -17.80
CA GLY A 315 12.01 15.36 -18.10
C GLY A 315 12.50 14.29 -17.14
N ASP A 316 13.32 13.36 -17.62
CA ASP A 316 13.99 12.38 -16.77
C ASP A 316 14.98 13.07 -15.82
N SER A 317 15.28 12.45 -14.68
CA SER A 317 16.36 12.93 -13.84
C SER A 317 17.74 12.57 -14.40
N GLY A 318 18.77 13.26 -13.90
CA GLY A 318 20.16 12.95 -14.21
C GLY A 318 20.64 11.74 -13.42
N SER A 319 21.52 10.95 -14.04
CA SER A 319 22.27 9.90 -13.33
C SER A 319 23.23 10.52 -12.33
N ALA A 320 23.47 9.82 -11.23
CA ALA A 320 24.41 10.24 -10.22
C ALA A 320 25.86 9.92 -10.58
N GLY A 321 26.80 10.59 -9.91
CA GLY A 321 28.22 10.31 -10.03
C GLY A 321 28.66 9.14 -9.16
N HIS A 322 29.70 8.43 -9.58
CA HIS A 322 30.31 7.36 -8.81
C HIS A 322 31.06 7.90 -7.59
N GLY A 323 31.16 7.09 -6.54
CA GLY A 323 32.06 7.35 -5.43
C GLY A 323 33.51 7.29 -5.87
N GLY A 324 34.36 8.13 -5.30
CA GLY A 324 35.79 8.11 -5.55
C GLY A 324 36.45 6.91 -4.88
N ASN A 325 37.48 6.34 -5.48
CA ASN A 325 38.22 5.24 -4.86
C ASN A 325 39.00 5.72 -3.64
N GLY A 326 39.22 4.83 -2.67
CA GLY A 326 40.12 5.07 -1.56
C GLY A 326 41.58 5.06 -1.99
N GLY A 327 42.41 5.80 -1.26
CA GLY A 327 43.85 5.85 -1.46
C GLY A 327 44.55 4.58 -1.00
N ILE A 328 45.66 4.24 -1.63
CA ILE A 328 46.48 3.09 -1.23
C ILE A 328 47.25 3.43 0.06
N GLY A 329 47.35 2.48 1.00
CA GLY A 329 48.16 2.61 2.19
C GLY A 329 49.66 2.73 1.86
N GLY A 330 50.37 3.57 2.62
CA GLY A 330 51.80 3.77 2.47
C GLY A 330 52.59 2.53 2.87
N VAL A 331 53.70 2.25 2.19
CA VAL A 331 54.59 1.15 2.60
C VAL A 331 55.30 1.49 3.90
N GLY A 332 55.44 0.51 4.80
CA GLY A 332 56.23 0.70 6.03
C GLY A 332 57.72 0.86 5.74
N GLY A 333 58.40 1.65 6.58
CA GLY A 333 59.84 1.85 6.50
C GLY A 333 60.64 0.64 6.94
N ARG A 334 61.91 0.54 6.53
CA ARG A 334 62.78 -0.59 6.91
C ARG A 334 63.35 -0.37 8.32
N GLY A 335 63.41 -1.42 9.14
CA GLY A 335 64.08 -1.38 10.44
C GLY A 335 65.61 -1.49 10.33
N SER A 336 66.32 -1.35 11.46
CA SER A 336 67.77 -1.54 11.53
C SER A 336 68.19 -2.95 11.09
N ALA A 337 69.38 -3.08 10.50
CA ALA A 337 69.88 -4.35 9.95
C ALA A 337 70.12 -5.45 11.01
N LEU A 338 70.19 -5.09 12.31
CA LEU A 338 70.59 -6.00 13.39
C LEU A 338 69.45 -6.35 14.35
N PHE A 339 68.61 -5.38 14.77
CA PHE A 339 67.58 -5.59 15.81
C PHE A 339 66.23 -4.90 15.55
N GLY A 340 66.02 -4.28 14.38
CA GLY A 340 64.86 -3.42 14.13
C GLY A 340 63.78 -4.12 13.32
N ALA A 341 62.53 -4.08 13.78
CA ALA A 341 61.39 -4.49 12.98
C ALA A 341 61.12 -3.48 11.85
N ALA A 342 60.70 -3.97 10.68
CA ALA A 342 60.14 -3.12 9.65
C ALA A 342 58.84 -2.47 10.16
N GLY A 343 58.58 -1.25 9.72
CA GLY A 343 57.31 -0.59 9.96
C GLY A 343 56.19 -1.34 9.24
N LEU A 344 54.99 -1.29 9.82
CA LEU A 344 53.80 -1.84 9.17
C LEU A 344 53.44 -0.99 7.94
N THR A 345 52.99 -1.64 6.87
CA THR A 345 52.29 -0.97 5.78
C THR A 345 51.00 -0.35 6.31
N GLY A 346 50.66 0.85 5.86
CA GLY A 346 49.37 1.48 6.17
C GLY A 346 48.20 0.67 5.60
N SER A 347 47.04 0.77 6.22
CA SER A 347 45.77 0.36 5.63
C SER A 347 45.45 1.22 4.41
N GLY A 348 44.67 0.65 3.49
CA GLY A 348 44.04 1.43 2.45
C GLY A 348 43.02 2.39 3.03
N GLY A 349 42.70 3.45 2.29
CA GLY A 349 41.58 4.33 2.59
C GLY A 349 40.28 3.74 2.06
N ASP A 350 39.16 4.08 2.67
CA ASP A 350 37.85 3.62 2.19
C ASP A 350 37.46 4.29 0.88
N GLY A 351 36.70 3.59 0.04
CA GLY A 351 36.04 4.17 -1.11
C GLY A 351 34.92 5.11 -0.67
N GLY A 352 34.70 6.17 -1.43
CA GLY A 352 33.59 7.09 -1.24
C GLY A 352 32.27 6.44 -1.64
N ALA A 353 31.17 6.83 -0.99
CA ALA A 353 29.84 6.38 -1.39
C ALA A 353 29.48 6.89 -2.80
N GLY A 354 28.68 6.15 -3.55
CA GLY A 354 28.09 6.62 -4.80
C GLY A 354 27.05 7.72 -4.58
N GLY A 355 26.81 8.54 -5.60
CA GLY A 355 25.79 9.57 -5.56
C GLY A 355 24.38 8.99 -5.75
N ASN A 356 23.37 9.67 -5.20
CA ASN A 356 21.96 9.35 -5.44
C ASN A 356 21.49 9.94 -6.77
N ALA A 357 20.56 9.26 -7.46
CA ALA A 357 19.95 9.84 -8.67
C ALA A 357 19.16 11.12 -8.35
N GLY A 358 18.96 11.98 -9.35
CA GLY A 358 18.10 13.15 -9.18
C GLY A 358 16.62 12.77 -9.11
N ALA A 359 15.76 13.68 -8.64
CA ALA A 359 14.31 13.50 -8.74
C ALA A 359 13.84 13.77 -10.18
N PRO A 360 13.04 12.89 -10.82
CA PRO A 360 12.52 13.14 -12.16
C PRO A 360 11.45 14.24 -12.18
N GLY A 361 11.22 14.77 -13.38
CA GLY A 361 10.23 15.80 -13.62
C GLY A 361 8.82 15.21 -13.75
N ASN A 362 7.84 15.91 -13.19
CA ASN A 362 6.43 15.57 -13.37
C ASN A 362 5.94 15.97 -14.77
N GLY A 363 4.95 15.27 -15.31
CA GLY A 363 4.24 15.67 -16.52
C GLY A 363 3.42 16.94 -16.31
N GLY A 364 3.31 17.76 -17.35
CA GLY A 364 2.53 19.00 -17.32
C GLY A 364 1.03 18.72 -17.45
N ALA A 365 0.17 19.55 -16.85
CA ALA A 365 -1.28 19.39 -16.98
C ALA A 365 -1.76 19.75 -18.40
N GLY A 366 -2.83 19.10 -18.84
CA GLY A 366 -3.53 19.42 -20.08
C GLY A 366 -4.32 20.72 -19.99
N GLY A 367 -4.48 21.39 -21.11
CA GLY A 367 -5.24 22.63 -21.23
C GLY A 367 -6.73 22.40 -21.15
N ASN A 368 -7.44 23.30 -20.49
CA ASN A 368 -8.89 23.25 -20.45
C ASN A 368 -9.47 23.47 -21.85
N GLY A 369 -10.62 22.87 -22.15
CA GLY A 369 -11.36 23.14 -23.37
C GLY A 369 -11.96 24.54 -23.38
N ASP A 370 -12.20 25.07 -24.59
CA ASP A 370 -12.89 26.33 -24.82
C ASP A 370 -13.98 26.20 -25.90
N ALA A 371 -14.63 27.31 -26.27
CA ALA A 371 -15.73 27.27 -27.22
C ALA A 371 -15.31 26.80 -28.64
N THR A 372 -14.03 26.91 -29.00
CA THR A 372 -13.49 26.49 -30.30
C THR A 372 -12.93 25.08 -30.28
N ASP A 373 -12.31 24.68 -29.17
CA ASP A 373 -11.84 23.32 -28.89
C ASP A 373 -12.45 22.86 -27.55
N PRO A 374 -13.68 22.30 -27.56
CA PRO A 374 -14.45 22.04 -26.35
C PRO A 374 -13.81 21.03 -25.41
N ASN A 375 -13.01 20.10 -25.93
CA ASN A 375 -12.45 19.04 -25.11
C ASN A 375 -11.22 19.52 -24.36
N GLY A 376 -11.01 19.03 -23.14
CA GLY A 376 -9.77 19.22 -22.41
C GLY A 376 -8.62 18.43 -23.04
N GLY A 377 -7.42 19.00 -23.03
CA GLY A 377 -6.21 18.35 -23.50
C GLY A 377 -5.71 17.29 -22.53
N THR A 378 -4.95 16.32 -23.03
CA THR A 378 -4.39 15.25 -22.18
C THR A 378 -3.27 15.78 -21.30
N GLY A 379 -3.12 15.26 -20.08
CA GLY A 379 -1.93 15.49 -19.26
C GLY A 379 -0.68 14.84 -19.85
N GLY A 380 0.48 15.44 -19.59
CA GLY A 380 1.77 14.93 -20.02
C GLY A 380 2.26 13.77 -19.16
N THR A 381 3.12 12.90 -19.69
CA THR A 381 3.70 11.79 -18.92
C THR A 381 4.76 12.27 -17.93
N GLY A 382 4.92 11.57 -16.80
CA GLY A 382 6.02 11.80 -15.87
C GLY A 382 7.38 11.30 -16.40
N GLY A 383 8.47 11.84 -15.88
CA GLY A 383 9.85 11.44 -16.19
C GLY A 383 10.33 10.24 -15.36
N ASN A 384 11.40 9.60 -15.82
CA ASN A 384 12.01 8.44 -15.17
C ASN A 384 13.22 8.80 -14.27
N PRO A 385 13.48 8.02 -13.21
CA PRO A 385 14.71 8.16 -12.44
C PRO A 385 15.95 7.83 -13.28
N GLY A 386 17.07 8.49 -12.96
CA GLY A 386 18.38 8.22 -13.52
C GLY A 386 19.09 7.09 -12.78
N ALA A 387 20.24 6.64 -13.30
CA ALA A 387 21.02 5.61 -12.62
C ALA A 387 21.67 6.16 -11.34
N VAL A 388 21.73 5.35 -10.28
CA VAL A 388 22.54 5.65 -9.09
C VAL A 388 24.02 5.48 -9.37
N GLY A 389 24.84 6.20 -8.63
CA GLY A 389 26.29 6.07 -8.70
C GLY A 389 26.75 4.83 -7.96
N ALA A 390 27.62 4.03 -8.56
CA ALA A 390 28.31 2.98 -7.83
C ALA A 390 29.25 3.56 -6.75
N GLY A 391 29.42 2.86 -5.64
CA GLY A 391 30.41 3.18 -4.62
C GLY A 391 31.84 3.02 -5.14
N GLY A 392 32.75 3.82 -4.59
CA GLY A 392 34.17 3.74 -4.90
C GLY A 392 34.80 2.49 -4.29
N VAL A 393 35.82 1.95 -4.94
CA VAL A 393 36.56 0.80 -4.43
C VAL A 393 37.48 1.25 -3.29
N GLY A 394 37.56 0.46 -2.22
CA GLY A 394 38.52 0.68 -1.15
C GLY A 394 39.96 0.56 -1.65
N GLY A 395 40.86 1.36 -1.07
CA GLY A 395 42.28 1.33 -1.41
C GLY A 395 42.97 0.07 -0.88
N ALA A 396 44.02 -0.35 -1.56
CA ALA A 396 44.85 -1.47 -1.12
C ALA A 396 45.77 -1.08 0.06
N GLY A 397 46.03 -1.99 1.00
CA GLY A 397 46.94 -1.77 2.13
C GLY A 397 47.06 -3.00 3.02
N LEU A 398 47.63 -2.86 4.22
CA LEU A 398 47.72 -3.96 5.20
C LEU A 398 46.33 -4.52 5.58
N THR A 399 45.34 -3.64 5.60
CA THR A 399 43.91 -3.96 5.56
C THR A 399 43.35 -3.17 4.39
N GLU A 400 42.64 -3.83 3.46
CA GLU A 400 41.94 -3.14 2.38
C GLU A 400 40.89 -2.20 2.97
N GLY A 401 40.75 -1.02 2.38
CA GLY A 401 39.68 -0.10 2.74
C GLY A 401 38.32 -0.68 2.36
N ALA A 402 37.26 -0.26 3.04
CA ALA A 402 35.92 -0.66 2.66
C ALA A 402 35.56 -0.09 1.27
N THR A 403 34.89 -0.89 0.43
CA THR A 403 34.16 -0.36 -0.73
C THR A 403 33.06 0.56 -0.25
N GLY A 404 32.96 1.74 -0.86
CA GLY A 404 31.86 2.65 -0.62
C GLY A 404 30.53 1.99 -0.98
N ALA A 405 29.46 2.38 -0.28
CA ALA A 405 28.13 1.96 -0.65
C ALA A 405 27.73 2.56 -2.00
N ASP A 406 26.97 1.82 -2.80
CA ASP A 406 26.29 2.38 -3.96
C ASP A 406 25.29 3.45 -3.51
N GLY A 407 25.04 4.41 -4.38
CA GLY A 407 23.98 5.39 -4.21
C GLY A 407 22.62 4.70 -4.14
N VAL A 408 21.67 5.38 -3.50
CA VAL A 408 20.34 4.82 -3.26
C VAL A 408 19.34 5.57 -4.14
N LEU A 409 18.52 4.82 -4.89
CA LEU A 409 17.29 5.36 -5.49
C LEU A 409 16.32 5.60 -4.34
N VAL A 410 15.72 6.80 -4.28
CA VAL A 410 14.73 7.06 -3.24
C VAL A 410 13.49 6.23 -3.60
N PRO A 411 13.00 5.33 -2.75
CA PRO A 411 11.88 4.48 -3.15
C PRO A 411 10.68 5.32 -3.65
N ASN A 412 10.14 4.97 -4.83
CA ASN A 412 9.01 5.64 -5.50
C ASN A 412 9.32 7.02 -6.13
N ASP A 413 10.56 7.27 -6.50
CA ASP A 413 11.02 8.54 -7.08
C ASP A 413 10.68 8.71 -8.56
N GLY A 414 9.54 8.23 -9.07
CA GLY A 414 9.14 8.43 -10.46
C GLY A 414 8.33 9.72 -10.66
N GLY A 415 8.45 10.36 -11.83
CA GLY A 415 7.70 11.56 -12.14
C GLY A 415 6.22 11.23 -12.23
N THR A 416 5.34 12.05 -11.64
CA THR A 416 3.90 11.82 -11.73
C THR A 416 3.38 12.29 -13.09
N GLY A 417 2.38 11.60 -13.64
CA GLY A 417 1.66 12.08 -14.81
C GLY A 417 0.90 13.37 -14.52
N GLY A 418 0.78 14.24 -15.52
CA GLY A 418 0.02 15.48 -15.44
C GLY A 418 -1.49 15.22 -15.47
N ALA A 419 -2.28 16.10 -14.85
CA ALA A 419 -3.73 16.00 -14.92
C ALA A 419 -4.24 16.31 -16.34
N GLY A 420 -5.33 15.69 -16.77
CA GLY A 420 -6.06 16.09 -17.96
C GLY A 420 -6.78 17.43 -17.76
N GLY A 421 -6.89 18.22 -18.82
CA GLY A 421 -7.63 19.48 -18.79
C GLY A 421 -9.13 19.27 -18.67
N THR A 422 -9.85 20.21 -18.07
CA THR A 422 -11.32 20.11 -17.98
C THR A 422 -11.98 20.40 -19.32
N GLY A 423 -13.07 19.72 -19.64
CA GLY A 423 -13.91 20.05 -20.78
C GLY A 423 -14.59 21.40 -20.65
N TRP A 424 -14.89 22.03 -21.77
CA TRP A 424 -15.54 23.34 -21.85
C TRP A 424 -16.98 23.27 -21.36
N THR A 425 -17.32 24.15 -20.42
CA THR A 425 -18.72 24.34 -20.02
C THR A 425 -19.41 25.30 -20.99
N ALA A 426 -20.44 24.79 -21.67
CA ALA A 426 -21.19 25.55 -22.64
C ALA A 426 -22.03 26.67 -21.98
N THR A 427 -22.03 27.87 -22.56
CA THR A 427 -22.78 29.04 -22.06
C THR A 427 -24.06 29.33 -22.87
N GLY A 428 -24.30 28.62 -23.97
CA GLY A 428 -25.41 28.83 -24.91
C GLY A 428 -26.20 27.54 -25.22
N LEU A 429 -26.59 27.33 -26.49
CA LEU A 429 -27.09 26.04 -26.96
C LEU A 429 -25.90 25.14 -27.31
N GLY A 430 -25.73 24.00 -26.63
CA GLY A 430 -24.61 23.11 -26.91
C GLY A 430 -24.28 22.14 -25.78
N ASN A 431 -23.61 21.06 -26.17
CA ASN A 431 -23.08 20.06 -25.25
C ASN A 431 -21.85 20.60 -24.52
N GLY A 432 -21.60 20.10 -23.32
CA GLY A 432 -20.31 20.28 -22.66
C GLY A 432 -19.22 19.49 -23.38
N GLY A 433 -17.99 19.99 -23.35
CA GLY A 433 -16.85 19.28 -23.93
C GLY A 433 -16.35 18.15 -23.03
N ASP A 434 -15.71 17.14 -23.62
CA ASP A 434 -15.14 16.01 -22.88
C ASP A 434 -13.90 16.47 -22.09
N GLY A 435 -13.67 15.89 -20.91
CA GLY A 435 -12.43 16.08 -20.16
C GLY A 435 -11.24 15.36 -20.79
N GLY A 436 -10.05 15.91 -20.63
CA GLY A 436 -8.82 15.32 -21.15
C GLY A 436 -8.34 14.12 -20.33
N PHE A 437 -7.63 13.19 -20.95
CA PHE A 437 -7.03 12.06 -20.23
C PHE A 437 -5.91 12.53 -19.29
N GLY A 438 -5.76 11.85 -18.15
CA GLY A 438 -4.58 12.00 -17.30
C GLY A 438 -3.33 11.41 -17.95
N GLY A 439 -2.17 12.02 -17.72
CA GLY A 439 -0.88 11.54 -18.20
C GLY A 439 -0.43 10.29 -17.45
N LYS A 440 0.33 9.40 -18.10
CA LYS A 440 0.92 8.22 -17.44
C LYS A 440 2.03 8.64 -16.46
N GLY A 441 2.20 7.89 -15.37
CA GLY A 441 3.36 8.04 -14.49
C GLY A 441 4.67 7.62 -15.18
N GLY A 442 5.80 8.13 -14.69
CA GLY A 442 7.12 7.53 -14.97
C GLY A 442 7.24 6.15 -14.30
N GLN A 443 8.35 5.43 -14.48
CA GLN A 443 8.51 4.04 -14.01
C GLN A 443 8.04 3.75 -12.58
N TYR A 444 8.25 4.69 -11.65
CA TYR A 444 7.85 4.60 -10.24
C TYR A 444 6.80 5.65 -9.85
N GLY A 445 6.28 6.40 -10.82
CA GLY A 445 5.41 7.55 -10.61
C GLY A 445 3.94 7.19 -10.73
N SER A 446 3.08 7.95 -10.08
CA SER A 446 1.63 7.81 -10.22
C SER A 446 1.14 8.38 -11.55
N GLY A 447 0.05 7.81 -12.06
CA GLY A 447 -0.68 8.41 -13.16
C GLY A 447 -1.40 9.69 -12.74
N GLY A 448 -1.62 10.58 -13.70
CA GLY A 448 -2.35 11.83 -13.53
C GLY A 448 -3.85 11.61 -13.54
N ALA A 449 -4.60 12.47 -12.85
CA ALA A 449 -6.06 12.42 -12.88
C ALA A 449 -6.62 12.79 -14.27
N GLY A 450 -7.73 12.19 -14.66
CA GLY A 450 -8.51 12.63 -15.82
C GLY A 450 -9.21 13.95 -15.54
N GLY A 451 -9.36 14.78 -16.58
CA GLY A 451 -10.09 16.04 -16.52
C GLY A 451 -11.60 15.82 -16.43
N ALA A 452 -12.30 16.70 -15.71
CA ALA A 452 -13.76 16.65 -15.64
C ALA A 452 -14.39 17.03 -16.99
N GLY A 453 -15.53 16.43 -17.32
CA GLY A 453 -16.36 16.86 -18.44
C GLY A 453 -17.01 18.22 -18.19
N GLY A 454 -17.20 19.00 -19.24
CA GLY A 454 -17.86 20.30 -19.17
C GLY A 454 -19.38 20.16 -19.05
N ASN A 455 -20.04 21.15 -18.44
CA ASN A 455 -21.50 21.17 -18.36
C ASN A 455 -22.13 21.65 -19.67
N ALA A 456 -23.32 21.15 -19.97
CA ALA A 456 -24.14 21.64 -21.06
C ALA A 456 -24.66 23.07 -20.79
N GLY A 457 -24.98 23.79 -21.86
CA GLY A 457 -25.53 25.13 -21.77
C GLY A 457 -27.03 25.14 -21.49
N ALA A 458 -27.52 26.19 -20.85
CA ALA A 458 -28.88 26.28 -20.30
C ALA A 458 -30.03 26.07 -21.31
N GLY A 459 -29.75 26.18 -22.62
CA GLY A 459 -30.76 26.00 -23.68
C GLY A 459 -31.03 24.54 -24.08
N GLY A 460 -30.30 23.57 -23.52
CA GLY A 460 -30.40 22.15 -23.85
C GLY A 460 -29.09 21.60 -24.43
N GLY A 461 -28.72 20.39 -24.00
CA GLY A 461 -27.50 19.69 -24.45
C GLY A 461 -27.03 18.66 -23.41
N ASN A 462 -26.17 17.74 -23.86
CA ASN A 462 -25.60 16.71 -23.01
C ASN A 462 -24.35 17.22 -22.29
N GLY A 463 -24.12 16.75 -21.07
CA GLY A 463 -22.85 16.95 -20.37
C GLY A 463 -21.70 16.23 -21.09
N GLY A 464 -20.51 16.81 -21.04
CA GLY A 464 -19.30 16.19 -21.57
C GLY A 464 -18.86 15.01 -20.70
N ARG A 465 -18.20 14.00 -21.28
CA ARG A 465 -17.66 12.87 -20.52
C ARG A 465 -16.43 13.29 -19.71
N GLY A 466 -16.20 12.67 -18.57
CA GLY A 466 -14.93 12.78 -17.87
C GLY A 466 -13.81 12.05 -18.61
N GLY A 467 -12.59 12.57 -18.52
CA GLY A 467 -11.40 11.90 -19.07
C GLY A 467 -10.94 10.76 -18.18
N ASN A 468 -10.35 9.71 -18.75
CA ASN A 468 -9.79 8.62 -17.94
C ASN A 468 -8.53 9.09 -17.19
N GLY A 469 -8.28 8.50 -16.03
CA GLY A 469 -7.01 8.63 -15.32
C GLY A 469 -5.86 7.99 -16.10
N GLY A 470 -4.65 8.48 -15.88
CA GLY A 470 -3.44 7.86 -16.40
C GLY A 470 -3.03 6.65 -15.55
N ASP A 471 -2.44 5.63 -16.17
CA ASP A 471 -1.89 4.50 -15.44
C ASP A 471 -0.63 4.91 -14.66
N ALA A 472 -0.35 4.14 -13.62
CA ALA A 472 0.90 4.19 -12.89
C ALA A 472 2.09 3.72 -13.74
N GLY A 473 3.30 3.97 -13.22
CA GLY A 473 4.49 3.26 -13.63
C GLY A 473 4.45 1.77 -13.31
N VAL A 474 5.25 0.98 -14.02
CA VAL A 474 5.30 -0.50 -13.91
C VAL A 474 6.10 -1.00 -12.70
N MET A 475 6.90 -0.15 -12.07
CA MET A 475 7.75 -0.52 -10.92
C MET A 475 7.14 -0.07 -9.58
N ALA A 476 6.38 1.03 -9.58
CA ALA A 476 5.63 1.54 -8.45
C ALA A 476 4.69 2.68 -8.89
N GLY A 477 3.74 3.06 -8.04
CA GLY A 477 2.84 4.19 -8.24
C GLY A 477 1.37 3.79 -8.27
N ASN A 478 0.51 4.79 -8.13
CA ASN A 478 -0.94 4.59 -8.18
C ASN A 478 -1.50 5.08 -9.53
N GLY A 479 -2.54 4.40 -10.01
CA GLY A 479 -3.34 4.86 -11.13
C GLY A 479 -4.03 6.18 -10.80
N GLY A 480 -4.18 7.03 -11.81
CA GLY A 480 -4.89 8.30 -11.70
C GLY A 480 -6.40 8.08 -11.60
N LYS A 481 -7.09 8.92 -10.84
CA LYS A 481 -8.56 8.91 -10.80
C LYS A 481 -9.15 9.35 -12.15
N GLY A 482 -10.26 8.72 -12.56
CA GLY A 482 -11.07 9.17 -13.69
C GLY A 482 -11.80 10.49 -13.39
N GLY A 483 -11.91 11.37 -14.38
CA GLY A 483 -12.62 12.64 -14.26
C GLY A 483 -14.13 12.45 -14.18
N ASP A 484 -14.82 13.33 -13.48
CA ASP A 484 -16.28 13.27 -13.37
C ASP A 484 -16.94 13.74 -14.68
N GLY A 485 -18.11 13.21 -15.01
CA GLY A 485 -18.93 13.64 -16.13
C GLY A 485 -19.61 15.00 -15.86
N GLY A 486 -19.77 15.79 -16.91
CA GLY A 486 -20.46 17.09 -16.84
C GLY A 486 -21.98 16.95 -16.74
N ALA A 487 -22.65 17.96 -16.21
CA ALA A 487 -24.10 17.98 -16.12
C ALA A 487 -24.77 18.29 -17.47
N GLY A 488 -25.86 17.60 -17.77
CA GLY A 488 -26.77 17.90 -18.87
C GLY A 488 -27.70 19.08 -18.55
N ALA A 489 -28.39 19.60 -19.57
CA ALA A 489 -29.34 20.71 -19.42
C ALA A 489 -30.63 20.43 -20.19
N GLY A 490 -31.76 20.87 -19.64
CA GLY A 490 -33.09 20.66 -20.26
C GLY A 490 -33.40 19.17 -20.42
N SER A 491 -33.47 18.70 -21.66
CA SER A 491 -33.68 17.28 -21.98
C SER A 491 -32.39 16.49 -22.23
N GLY A 492 -31.22 17.11 -22.06
CA GLY A 492 -29.94 16.46 -22.31
C GLY A 492 -29.45 15.64 -21.13
N ASP A 493 -28.73 14.57 -21.46
CA ASP A 493 -28.22 13.60 -20.50
C ASP A 493 -26.95 14.12 -19.80
N GLY A 494 -26.69 13.59 -18.60
CA GLY A 494 -25.41 13.77 -17.93
C GLY A 494 -24.29 13.05 -18.68
N GLY A 495 -23.09 13.61 -18.62
CA GLY A 495 -21.90 12.97 -19.18
C GLY A 495 -21.47 11.77 -18.34
N ALA A 496 -20.90 10.74 -18.97
CA ALA A 496 -20.34 9.61 -18.24
C ALA A 496 -19.05 9.99 -17.50
N GLY A 497 -18.78 9.35 -16.37
CA GLY A 497 -17.50 9.44 -15.67
C GLY A 497 -16.37 8.73 -16.42
N GLY A 498 -15.15 9.25 -16.29
CA GLY A 498 -13.94 8.64 -16.83
C GLY A 498 -13.49 7.44 -16.02
N TRP A 499 -12.76 6.52 -16.65
CA TRP A 499 -12.24 5.33 -15.97
C TRP A 499 -11.02 5.68 -15.10
N GLY A 500 -10.83 4.95 -14.01
CA GLY A 500 -9.59 4.97 -13.26
C GLY A 500 -8.43 4.41 -14.08
N GLY A 501 -7.22 4.90 -13.82
CA GLY A 501 -6.00 4.35 -14.41
C GLY A 501 -5.54 3.09 -13.69
N ASP A 502 -4.90 2.19 -14.42
CA ASP A 502 -4.41 0.93 -13.85
C ASP A 502 -3.09 1.11 -13.11
N ALA A 503 -2.75 0.16 -12.24
CA ALA A 503 -1.45 0.09 -11.59
C ALA A 503 -0.84 -1.32 -11.70
N GLN A 504 0.45 -1.37 -12.00
CA GLN A 504 1.21 -2.62 -12.10
C GLN A 504 2.48 -2.51 -11.28
N ASN A 505 2.80 -3.55 -10.52
CA ASN A 505 4.03 -3.64 -9.75
C ASN A 505 4.75 -4.97 -9.98
N ILE A 506 5.97 -4.87 -10.53
CA ILE A 506 6.94 -5.97 -10.62
C ILE A 506 7.99 -5.93 -9.50
N GLY A 507 7.99 -4.90 -8.66
CA GLY A 507 8.85 -4.71 -7.49
C GLY A 507 8.17 -5.09 -6.16
N THR A 508 8.53 -4.40 -5.07
CA THR A 508 8.06 -4.71 -3.70
C THR A 508 7.13 -3.65 -3.10
N ALA A 509 6.72 -2.64 -3.89
CA ALA A 509 5.87 -1.55 -3.43
C ALA A 509 4.37 -1.90 -3.52
N SER A 510 3.55 -1.33 -2.65
CA SER A 510 2.08 -1.45 -2.80
C SER A 510 1.59 -0.56 -3.94
N VAL A 511 0.53 -0.99 -4.63
CA VAL A 511 -0.05 -0.27 -5.77
C VAL A 511 -1.55 -0.18 -5.65
N ALA A 512 -2.09 0.95 -6.08
CA ALA A 512 -3.52 1.18 -6.15
C ALA A 512 -3.94 1.59 -7.56
N GLY A 513 -4.96 0.94 -8.12
CA GLY A 513 -5.69 1.43 -9.28
C GLY A 513 -6.42 2.73 -8.93
N GLY A 514 -6.62 3.59 -9.91
CA GLY A 514 -7.37 4.83 -9.74
C GLY A 514 -8.87 4.56 -9.62
N SER A 515 -9.61 5.37 -8.85
CA SER A 515 -11.07 5.25 -8.83
C SER A 515 -11.69 5.75 -10.14
N GLY A 516 -12.86 5.23 -10.49
CA GLY A 516 -13.70 5.79 -11.55
C GLY A 516 -14.22 7.19 -11.21
N GLY A 517 -14.50 7.99 -12.23
CA GLY A 517 -15.17 9.28 -12.10
C GLY A 517 -16.68 9.11 -11.95
N ALA A 518 -17.35 10.03 -11.27
CA ALA A 518 -18.80 10.00 -11.16
C ALA A 518 -19.47 10.40 -12.49
N GLY A 519 -20.65 9.85 -12.75
CA GLY A 519 -21.51 10.32 -13.83
C GLY A 519 -22.11 11.69 -13.51
N GLY A 520 -22.26 12.53 -14.54
CA GLY A 520 -22.88 13.84 -14.41
C GLY A 520 -24.40 13.75 -14.25
N ALA A 521 -25.00 14.75 -13.62
CA ALA A 521 -26.45 14.82 -13.51
C ALA A 521 -27.12 15.11 -14.87
N GLY A 522 -28.25 14.47 -15.15
CA GLY A 522 -29.10 14.79 -16.28
C GLY A 522 -29.81 16.13 -16.11
N GLY A 523 -30.27 16.69 -17.23
CA GLY A 523 -31.21 17.81 -17.20
C GLY A 523 -32.57 17.40 -16.61
N ALA A 524 -33.51 18.35 -16.52
CA ALA A 524 -34.84 18.12 -15.95
C ALA A 524 -35.60 16.89 -16.53
N THR A 525 -35.36 16.53 -17.79
CA THR A 525 -35.90 15.29 -18.39
C THR A 525 -34.82 14.39 -18.99
N GLY A 526 -33.54 14.68 -18.75
CA GLY A 526 -32.41 13.90 -19.25
C GLY A 526 -31.99 12.83 -18.25
N ASN A 527 -31.35 11.77 -18.73
CA ASN A 527 -30.84 10.70 -17.89
C ASN A 527 -29.56 11.14 -17.18
N GLY A 528 -29.30 10.58 -16.00
CA GLY A 528 -28.00 10.69 -15.36
C GLY A 528 -26.93 9.94 -16.15
N GLY A 529 -25.70 10.45 -16.12
CA GLY A 529 -24.55 9.79 -16.75
C GLY A 529 -24.11 8.55 -15.98
N ASP A 530 -23.57 7.55 -16.68
CA ASP A 530 -22.98 6.37 -16.04
C ASP A 530 -21.68 6.75 -15.29
N GLY A 531 -21.40 6.12 -14.15
CA GLY A 531 -20.13 6.20 -13.46
C GLY A 531 -19.02 5.45 -14.21
N GLY A 532 -17.78 5.89 -14.04
CA GLY A 532 -16.61 5.25 -14.65
C GLY A 532 -16.16 4.00 -13.89
N PHE A 533 -15.52 3.06 -14.58
CA PHE A 533 -14.92 1.89 -13.94
C PHE A 533 -13.71 2.27 -13.09
N GLY A 534 -13.50 1.56 -11.99
CA GLY A 534 -12.26 1.60 -11.23
C GLY A 534 -11.12 0.93 -11.98
N GLY A 535 -9.90 1.41 -11.78
CA GLY A 535 -8.69 0.87 -12.38
C GLY A 535 -8.18 -0.37 -11.64
N ASP A 536 -7.49 -1.24 -12.37
CA ASP A 536 -7.00 -2.50 -11.83
C ASP A 536 -5.66 -2.34 -11.09
N ALA A 537 -5.32 -3.29 -10.23
CA ALA A 537 -4.02 -3.39 -9.55
C ALA A 537 -3.42 -4.80 -9.63
N TYR A 538 -2.25 -4.90 -10.28
CA TYR A 538 -1.55 -6.17 -10.49
C TYR A 538 -0.18 -6.19 -9.79
N ILE A 539 0.08 -7.24 -9.01
CA ILE A 539 1.41 -7.57 -8.46
C ILE A 539 1.87 -8.89 -9.06
N THR A 540 2.95 -8.90 -9.83
CA THR A 540 3.45 -10.13 -10.50
C THR A 540 4.76 -10.64 -9.92
N ASN A 541 5.24 -10.03 -8.84
CA ASN A 541 6.45 -10.46 -8.13
C ASN A 541 6.12 -11.49 -7.04
N ASN A 542 6.61 -12.72 -7.20
CA ASN A 542 6.37 -13.84 -6.28
C ASN A 542 6.86 -13.61 -4.86
N ASP A 543 7.91 -12.80 -4.68
CA ASP A 543 8.52 -12.53 -3.38
C ASP A 543 7.92 -11.29 -2.70
N SER A 544 6.98 -10.62 -3.37
CA SER A 544 6.41 -9.36 -2.88
C SER A 544 5.39 -9.59 -1.77
N ALA A 545 5.55 -8.88 -0.66
CA ALA A 545 4.57 -8.79 0.43
C ALA A 545 3.64 -7.57 0.29
N ALA A 546 3.66 -6.91 -0.86
CA ALA A 546 2.93 -5.67 -1.10
C ALA A 546 1.42 -5.89 -1.25
N THR A 547 0.64 -4.86 -0.92
CA THR A 547 -0.82 -4.88 -1.09
C THR A 547 -1.22 -4.35 -2.47
N ALA A 548 -2.13 -5.05 -3.14
CA ALA A 548 -2.80 -4.57 -4.35
C ALA A 548 -4.18 -4.01 -3.98
N VAL A 549 -4.49 -2.79 -4.43
CA VAL A 549 -5.77 -2.13 -4.19
C VAL A 549 -6.41 -1.76 -5.53
N GLY A 550 -7.55 -2.35 -5.86
CA GLY A 550 -8.33 -1.97 -7.04
C GLY A 550 -9.01 -0.63 -6.79
N GLY A 551 -9.22 0.15 -7.84
CA GLY A 551 -9.96 1.40 -7.74
C GLY A 551 -11.46 1.14 -7.60
N ASP A 552 -12.16 1.95 -6.82
CA ASP A 552 -13.63 1.86 -6.74
C ASP A 552 -14.30 2.36 -8.03
N GLY A 553 -15.46 1.80 -8.35
CA GLY A 553 -16.33 2.28 -9.41
C GLY A 553 -16.96 3.63 -9.07
N GLY A 554 -17.09 4.49 -10.08
CA GLY A 554 -17.74 5.79 -9.94
C GLY A 554 -19.25 5.67 -9.74
N ALA A 555 -19.85 6.59 -8.98
CA ALA A 555 -21.30 6.64 -8.84
C ALA A 555 -21.98 7.08 -10.15
N GLY A 556 -23.16 6.54 -10.45
CA GLY A 556 -24.03 7.03 -11.50
C GLY A 556 -24.64 8.38 -11.14
N GLY A 557 -24.84 9.24 -12.14
CA GLY A 557 -25.44 10.56 -11.98
C GLY A 557 -26.95 10.47 -11.79
N ASP A 558 -27.54 11.48 -11.15
CA ASP A 558 -28.99 11.57 -11.00
C ASP A 558 -29.64 12.12 -12.27
N GLY A 559 -30.90 11.76 -12.54
CA GLY A 559 -31.63 12.29 -13.70
C GLY A 559 -33.08 11.88 -13.73
N ALA A 560 -33.72 12.03 -14.90
CA ALA A 560 -35.04 11.50 -15.16
C ALA A 560 -35.07 9.99 -14.86
N HIS A 561 -34.16 9.25 -15.52
CA HIS A 561 -33.62 7.99 -15.07
C HIS A 561 -32.24 8.20 -14.42
N GLY A 562 -31.93 7.45 -13.37
CA GLY A 562 -30.59 7.44 -12.79
C GLY A 562 -29.57 6.76 -13.70
N GLY A 563 -28.33 7.26 -13.74
CA GLY A 563 -27.21 6.62 -14.41
C GLY A 563 -26.71 5.41 -13.63
N ARG A 564 -26.06 4.46 -14.30
CA ARG A 564 -25.51 3.26 -13.64
C ARG A 564 -24.23 3.59 -12.89
N GLY A 565 -23.97 2.91 -11.79
CA GLY A 565 -22.65 2.91 -11.16
C GLY A 565 -21.64 2.14 -11.99
N GLY A 566 -20.36 2.54 -11.93
CA GLY A 566 -19.26 1.82 -12.55
C GLY A 566 -18.84 0.60 -11.74
N ASP A 567 -18.26 -0.40 -12.39
CA ASP A 567 -17.70 -1.58 -11.70
C ASP A 567 -16.37 -1.23 -10.99
N GLY A 568 -16.09 -1.91 -9.89
CA GLY A 568 -14.82 -1.83 -9.16
C GLY A 568 -13.68 -2.58 -9.86
N GLY A 569 -12.45 -2.10 -9.63
CA GLY A 569 -11.24 -2.61 -10.26
C GLY A 569 -10.79 -3.95 -9.72
N VAL A 570 -10.14 -4.73 -10.59
CA VAL A 570 -9.60 -6.06 -10.29
C VAL A 570 -8.29 -5.94 -9.51
N THR A 571 -8.06 -6.90 -8.61
CA THR A 571 -6.79 -7.10 -7.94
C THR A 571 -6.24 -8.49 -8.22
N TYR A 572 -4.94 -8.54 -8.48
CA TYR A 572 -4.22 -9.79 -8.72
C TYR A 572 -2.87 -9.75 -8.00
N THR A 573 -2.49 -10.86 -7.37
CA THR A 573 -1.13 -11.02 -6.84
C THR A 573 -0.56 -12.41 -7.10
N SER A 574 0.67 -12.45 -7.58
CA SER A 574 1.54 -13.64 -7.48
C SER A 574 2.36 -13.62 -6.19
N GLY A 575 2.26 -12.58 -5.35
CA GLY A 575 2.98 -12.43 -4.09
C GLY A 575 2.26 -13.00 -2.87
N THR A 576 2.64 -12.53 -1.68
CA THR A 576 2.09 -12.96 -0.38
C THR A 576 1.29 -11.85 0.34
N GLY A 577 1.22 -10.65 -0.24
CA GLY A 577 0.50 -9.52 0.35
C GLY A 577 -1.01 -9.54 0.12
N ASN A 578 -1.71 -8.60 0.76
CA ASN A 578 -3.17 -8.51 0.75
C ASN A 578 -3.74 -7.96 -0.57
N LEU A 579 -5.02 -8.25 -0.83
CA LEU A 579 -5.79 -7.70 -1.95
C LEU A 579 -7.00 -6.94 -1.40
N HIS A 580 -7.25 -5.78 -1.98
CA HIS A 580 -8.48 -5.00 -1.76
C HIS A 580 -9.04 -4.63 -3.13
N PRO A 581 -9.83 -5.50 -3.78
CA PRO A 581 -10.50 -5.13 -5.03
C PRO A 581 -11.43 -3.94 -4.83
N GLY A 582 -11.70 -3.21 -5.91
CA GLY A 582 -12.57 -2.04 -5.84
C GLY A 582 -14.03 -2.41 -5.59
N ASP A 583 -14.75 -1.55 -4.89
CA ASP A 583 -16.20 -1.66 -4.74
C ASP A 583 -16.92 -1.14 -5.99
N GLY A 584 -18.10 -1.67 -6.27
CA GLY A 584 -18.99 -1.18 -7.31
C GLY A 584 -19.60 0.16 -6.93
N GLY A 585 -19.69 1.08 -7.89
CA GLY A 585 -20.31 2.39 -7.72
C GLY A 585 -21.82 2.29 -7.49
N ARG A 586 -22.40 3.21 -6.73
CA ARG A 586 -23.86 3.29 -6.55
C ARG A 586 -24.55 3.79 -7.81
N GLY A 587 -25.75 3.27 -8.09
CA GLY A 587 -26.62 3.81 -9.13
C GLY A 587 -27.22 5.16 -8.74
N GLY A 588 -27.46 6.01 -9.74
CA GLY A 588 -28.02 7.36 -9.56
C GLY A 588 -29.51 7.37 -9.28
N ILE A 589 -30.02 8.49 -8.78
CA ILE A 589 -31.45 8.67 -8.47
C ILE A 589 -32.23 9.00 -9.74
N GLY A 590 -33.37 8.32 -9.94
CA GLY A 590 -34.37 8.61 -10.97
C GLY A 590 -35.54 9.41 -10.42
N TYR A 591 -35.76 10.63 -10.92
CA TYR A 591 -36.81 11.54 -10.42
C TYR A 591 -38.16 11.36 -11.10
N THR A 592 -38.19 10.83 -12.32
CA THR A 592 -39.43 10.66 -13.09
C THR A 592 -39.70 9.20 -13.43
N THR A 593 -38.64 8.40 -13.48
CA THR A 593 -38.66 6.99 -13.85
C THR A 593 -37.73 6.21 -12.91
N GLY A 594 -37.30 5.00 -13.28
CA GLY A 594 -36.46 4.16 -12.42
C GLY A 594 -35.10 4.77 -12.06
N GLY A 595 -34.54 4.37 -10.92
CA GLY A 595 -33.16 4.64 -10.54
C GLY A 595 -32.16 3.99 -11.51
N GLY A 596 -30.87 4.19 -11.26
CA GLY A 596 -29.79 3.51 -11.99
C GLY A 596 -29.31 2.26 -11.27
N ASP A 597 -28.73 1.31 -12.01
CA ASP A 597 -28.16 0.09 -11.42
C ASP A 597 -26.86 0.40 -10.67
N GLY A 598 -26.59 -0.32 -9.59
CA GLY A 598 -25.28 -0.34 -8.96
C GLY A 598 -24.27 -1.13 -9.80
N GLY A 599 -23.01 -0.70 -9.76
CA GLY A 599 -21.90 -1.38 -10.43
C GLY A 599 -21.48 -2.65 -9.69
N ASN A 600 -20.80 -3.55 -10.38
CA ASN A 600 -20.31 -4.80 -9.81
C ASN A 600 -19.04 -4.57 -8.99
N GLY A 601 -18.84 -5.38 -7.95
CA GLY A 601 -17.59 -5.40 -7.19
C GLY A 601 -16.44 -6.04 -7.97
N GLY A 602 -15.22 -5.60 -7.70
CA GLY A 602 -14.00 -6.05 -8.36
C GLY A 602 -13.59 -7.48 -7.98
N VAL A 603 -12.86 -8.14 -8.88
CA VAL A 603 -12.33 -9.49 -8.65
C VAL A 603 -11.05 -9.44 -7.84
N ALA A 604 -10.84 -10.40 -6.95
CA ALA A 604 -9.59 -10.61 -6.23
C ALA A 604 -9.02 -12.01 -6.51
N ASP A 605 -7.77 -12.06 -6.96
CA ASP A 605 -7.13 -13.30 -7.43
C ASP A 605 -5.72 -13.47 -6.85
N VAL A 606 -5.46 -14.63 -6.23
CA VAL A 606 -4.16 -15.04 -5.69
C VAL A 606 -3.64 -16.28 -6.40
N ASN A 607 -2.41 -16.17 -6.91
CA ASN A 607 -1.67 -17.29 -7.47
C ASN A 607 -0.29 -17.42 -6.79
N ASN A 608 -0.29 -17.92 -5.55
CA ASN A 608 0.94 -18.19 -4.79
C ASN A 608 0.75 -19.27 -3.71
N SER A 609 1.55 -20.32 -3.79
CA SER A 609 1.63 -21.42 -2.81
C SER A 609 1.93 -21.00 -1.36
N ALA A 610 2.69 -19.93 -1.14
CA ALA A 610 3.06 -19.44 0.18
C ALA A 610 2.02 -18.47 0.78
N SER A 611 0.98 -18.10 0.01
CA SER A 611 -0.02 -17.15 0.49
C SER A 611 -0.93 -17.77 1.56
N THR A 612 -1.23 -16.96 2.57
CA THR A 612 -2.11 -17.30 3.71
C THR A 612 -3.20 -16.24 3.92
N VAL A 613 -3.32 -15.28 3.00
CA VAL A 613 -4.20 -14.13 3.15
C VAL A 613 -5.67 -14.51 3.02
N THR A 614 -6.54 -13.68 3.57
CA THR A 614 -7.98 -13.74 3.26
C THR A 614 -8.24 -12.84 2.06
N VAL A 615 -8.68 -13.44 0.97
CA VAL A 615 -9.00 -12.78 -0.30
C VAL A 615 -10.50 -12.51 -0.30
N ILE A 616 -10.88 -11.24 -0.36
CA ILE A 616 -12.28 -10.83 -0.34
C ILE A 616 -12.59 -10.12 -1.66
N GLY A 617 -13.60 -10.57 -2.39
CA GLY A 617 -14.10 -9.89 -3.59
C GLY A 617 -14.74 -8.53 -3.25
N GLY A 618 -14.73 -7.59 -4.19
CA GLY A 618 -15.29 -6.25 -3.98
C GLY A 618 -16.80 -6.30 -3.74
N THR A 619 -17.36 -5.33 -3.03
CA THR A 619 -18.82 -5.28 -2.82
C THR A 619 -19.51 -4.72 -4.06
N GLY A 620 -20.70 -5.24 -4.38
CA GLY A 620 -21.55 -4.67 -5.41
C GLY A 620 -22.17 -3.36 -4.92
N GLY A 621 -22.27 -2.36 -5.81
CA GLY A 621 -22.86 -1.07 -5.49
C GLY A 621 -24.38 -1.14 -5.30
N ASP A 622 -24.93 -0.28 -4.46
CA ASP A 622 -26.39 -0.20 -4.29
C ASP A 622 -27.08 0.36 -5.53
N GLY A 623 -28.27 -0.15 -5.83
CA GLY A 623 -29.17 0.39 -6.83
C GLY A 623 -29.75 1.75 -6.41
N GLY A 624 -29.96 2.61 -7.40
CA GLY A 624 -30.48 3.95 -7.24
C GLY A 624 -31.97 3.99 -6.91
N GLN A 625 -32.36 5.02 -6.17
CA GLN A 625 -33.77 5.28 -5.86
C GLN A 625 -34.53 5.71 -7.12
N GLY A 626 -35.79 5.30 -7.26
CA GLY A 626 -36.62 5.65 -8.43
C GLY A 626 -38.09 5.92 -8.11
N THR A 627 -38.85 6.40 -9.08
CA THR A 627 -40.32 6.54 -8.95
C THR A 627 -41.09 5.26 -9.25
N ASP A 628 -40.51 4.33 -10.00
CA ASP A 628 -40.93 2.93 -10.20
C ASP A 628 -39.72 2.15 -10.74
N ASN A 629 -39.27 1.12 -10.02
CA ASN A 629 -38.11 0.31 -10.40
C ASN A 629 -38.48 -1.02 -11.10
N GLY A 630 -39.72 -1.15 -11.58
CA GLY A 630 -40.20 -2.32 -12.31
C GLY A 630 -39.80 -2.37 -13.78
N GLY A 631 -39.47 -3.57 -14.30
CA GLY A 631 -39.19 -3.77 -15.74
C GLY A 631 -37.86 -3.17 -16.20
N SER A 632 -37.89 -2.22 -17.14
CA SER A 632 -36.71 -1.60 -17.76
C SER A 632 -36.25 -0.28 -17.10
N GLY A 633 -36.71 0.06 -15.90
CA GLY A 633 -36.27 1.24 -15.13
C GLY A 633 -35.53 0.81 -13.86
N SER A 634 -34.24 0.54 -13.93
CA SER A 634 -33.60 -0.39 -12.98
C SER A 634 -32.75 0.29 -11.91
N GLY A 635 -33.23 0.21 -10.67
CA GLY A 635 -32.45 0.42 -9.45
C GLY A 635 -31.93 -0.91 -8.88
N ARG A 636 -31.31 -1.77 -9.68
CA ARG A 636 -30.79 -3.07 -9.22
C ARG A 636 -29.48 -2.87 -8.44
N GLY A 637 -29.27 -3.63 -7.37
CA GLY A 637 -27.96 -3.73 -6.73
C GLY A 637 -26.95 -4.49 -7.59
N GLY A 638 -25.70 -4.03 -7.64
CA GLY A 638 -24.63 -4.68 -8.38
C GLY A 638 -24.24 -6.02 -7.77
N THR A 639 -23.62 -6.90 -8.56
CA THR A 639 -23.14 -8.19 -8.04
C THR A 639 -21.86 -8.00 -7.24
N GLY A 640 -21.70 -8.77 -6.17
CA GLY A 640 -20.42 -8.86 -5.47
C GLY A 640 -19.32 -9.48 -6.35
N GLY A 641 -18.08 -9.09 -6.11
CA GLY A 641 -16.91 -9.53 -6.87
C GLY A 641 -16.47 -10.95 -6.52
N THR A 642 -15.80 -11.59 -7.48
CA THR A 642 -15.25 -12.95 -7.31
C THR A 642 -14.00 -12.94 -6.44
N ALA A 643 -13.82 -13.97 -5.61
CA ALA A 643 -12.54 -14.28 -4.98
C ALA A 643 -12.00 -15.63 -5.49
N ALA A 644 -10.76 -15.66 -5.96
CA ALA A 644 -10.13 -16.84 -6.54
C ALA A 644 -8.75 -17.13 -5.91
N ILE A 645 -8.53 -18.40 -5.55
CA ILE A 645 -7.22 -18.96 -5.20
C ILE A 645 -6.86 -20.03 -6.24
N ASP A 646 -5.86 -19.73 -7.06
CA ASP A 646 -5.48 -20.58 -8.19
C ASP A 646 -4.43 -21.64 -7.82
N ASP A 647 -3.51 -21.34 -6.89
CA ASP A 647 -2.42 -22.25 -6.53
C ASP A 647 -2.89 -23.38 -5.60
N PRO A 648 -2.68 -24.66 -5.97
CA PRO A 648 -3.19 -25.80 -5.23
C PRO A 648 -2.51 -26.04 -3.87
N ASN A 649 -1.40 -25.36 -3.57
CA ASN A 649 -0.71 -25.47 -2.29
C ASN A 649 -1.00 -24.27 -1.37
N SER A 650 -1.74 -23.28 -1.84
CA SER A 650 -2.04 -22.07 -1.07
C SER A 650 -2.93 -22.38 0.15
N HIS A 651 -2.69 -21.70 1.27
CA HIS A 651 -3.52 -21.78 2.48
C HIS A 651 -4.48 -20.58 2.62
N ALA A 652 -4.56 -19.74 1.60
CA ALA A 652 -5.41 -18.57 1.57
C ALA A 652 -6.91 -18.93 1.61
N THR A 653 -7.72 -18.03 2.16
CA THR A 653 -9.18 -18.16 2.21
C THR A 653 -9.81 -17.24 1.18
N ALA A 654 -10.67 -17.77 0.30
CA ALA A 654 -11.47 -16.98 -0.64
C ALA A 654 -12.84 -16.64 -0.03
N ILE A 655 -13.24 -15.38 -0.12
CA ILE A 655 -14.56 -14.89 0.28
C ILE A 655 -15.12 -14.03 -0.86
N GLY A 656 -16.21 -14.44 -1.48
CA GLY A 656 -16.87 -13.63 -2.50
C GLY A 656 -17.42 -12.33 -1.91
N GLY A 657 -17.42 -11.26 -2.70
CA GLY A 657 -17.93 -9.96 -2.26
C GLY A 657 -19.45 -9.98 -2.04
N SER A 658 -19.97 -9.09 -1.20
CA SER A 658 -21.43 -8.99 -1.00
C SER A 658 -22.11 -8.32 -2.19
N GLY A 659 -23.33 -8.76 -2.53
CA GLY A 659 -24.18 -8.06 -3.49
C GLY A 659 -24.71 -6.73 -2.94
N GLY A 660 -24.91 -5.75 -3.82
CA GLY A 660 -25.49 -4.45 -3.46
C GLY A 660 -27.00 -4.53 -3.23
N LYS A 661 -27.58 -3.60 -2.47
CA LYS A 661 -29.03 -3.57 -2.23
C LYS A 661 -29.78 -3.05 -3.44
N GLY A 662 -31.03 -3.50 -3.60
CA GLY A 662 -31.97 -2.90 -4.54
C GLY A 662 -32.40 -1.50 -4.10
N GLY A 663 -32.50 -0.58 -5.05
CA GLY A 663 -32.96 0.79 -4.83
C GLY A 663 -34.44 0.84 -4.46
N ALA A 664 -34.80 1.69 -3.51
CA ALA A 664 -36.21 1.84 -3.14
C ALA A 664 -36.99 2.63 -4.18
N ALA A 665 -38.31 2.44 -4.18
CA ALA A 665 -39.22 3.07 -5.12
C ALA A 665 -40.24 3.94 -4.38
N LEU A 666 -40.31 5.23 -4.75
CA LEU A 666 -41.25 6.21 -4.17
C LEU A 666 -42.70 5.96 -4.61
N GLY A 667 -42.88 5.33 -5.76
CA GLY A 667 -44.09 4.68 -6.24
C GLY A 667 -43.71 3.35 -6.93
N GLY A 668 -44.65 2.44 -7.17
CA GLY A 668 -44.35 1.25 -7.97
C GLY A 668 -43.53 0.16 -7.27
N ILE A 669 -42.67 -0.53 -8.04
CA ILE A 669 -41.95 -1.75 -7.63
C ILE A 669 -40.55 -1.39 -7.11
N GLY A 670 -40.11 -2.01 -6.02
CA GLY A 670 -38.75 -1.85 -5.49
C GLY A 670 -37.68 -2.54 -6.35
N GLY A 671 -36.44 -2.05 -6.32
CA GLY A 671 -35.32 -2.58 -7.09
C GLY A 671 -34.88 -3.96 -6.63
N LEU A 672 -34.31 -4.76 -7.53
CA LEU A 672 -33.79 -6.10 -7.21
C LEU A 672 -32.47 -6.02 -6.43
N GLY A 673 -32.28 -6.87 -5.44
CA GLY A 673 -31.00 -7.07 -4.77
C GLY A 673 -29.94 -7.70 -5.69
N GLY A 674 -28.69 -7.33 -5.49
CA GLY A 674 -27.55 -7.86 -6.22
C GLY A 674 -27.14 -9.25 -5.74
N ALA A 675 -26.61 -10.08 -6.64
CA ALA A 675 -26.10 -11.39 -6.26
C ALA A 675 -24.79 -11.28 -5.45
N GLY A 676 -24.57 -12.19 -4.51
CA GLY A 676 -23.28 -12.36 -3.86
C GLY A 676 -22.23 -12.90 -4.83
N GLY A 677 -20.99 -12.49 -4.64
CA GLY A 677 -19.85 -12.91 -5.47
C GLY A 677 -19.46 -14.37 -5.23
N PRO A 678 -18.98 -15.09 -6.25
CA PRO A 678 -18.52 -16.45 -6.10
C PRO A 678 -17.13 -16.53 -5.44
N ALA A 679 -16.84 -17.65 -4.80
CA ALA A 679 -15.54 -17.98 -4.25
C ALA A 679 -15.02 -19.32 -4.78
N PHE A 680 -13.79 -19.31 -5.30
CA PHE A 680 -13.12 -20.49 -5.85
C PHE A 680 -11.81 -20.74 -5.10
N ASN A 681 -11.59 -21.97 -4.63
CA ASN A 681 -10.35 -22.35 -3.98
C ASN A 681 -9.80 -23.68 -4.51
N ASN A 682 -8.69 -23.64 -5.24
CA ASN A 682 -7.99 -24.85 -5.68
C ASN A 682 -6.97 -25.37 -4.64
N GLY A 683 -6.71 -24.60 -3.59
CA GLY A 683 -5.71 -24.86 -2.55
C GLY A 683 -6.22 -25.56 -1.29
N LEU A 684 -5.45 -25.42 -0.22
CA LEU A 684 -5.67 -26.06 1.08
C LEU A 684 -6.56 -25.21 2.01
N GLY A 685 -6.78 -23.94 1.69
CA GLY A 685 -7.62 -23.03 2.46
C GLY A 685 -9.12 -23.13 2.11
N THR A 686 -9.94 -22.22 2.67
CA THR A 686 -11.41 -22.31 2.57
C THR A 686 -12.01 -21.41 1.48
N ALA A 687 -13.25 -21.66 1.06
CA ALA A 687 -14.01 -20.80 0.15
C ALA A 687 -15.39 -20.44 0.73
N HIS A 688 -15.75 -19.15 0.71
CA HIS A 688 -17.04 -18.65 1.19
C HIS A 688 -17.71 -17.80 0.12
N GLY A 689 -18.89 -18.18 -0.34
CA GLY A 689 -19.67 -17.35 -1.25
C GLY A 689 -20.12 -16.06 -0.57
N GLY A 690 -20.18 -14.97 -1.33
CA GLY A 690 -20.64 -13.68 -0.81
C GLY A 690 -22.12 -13.68 -0.46
N ALA A 691 -22.52 -12.91 0.54
CA ALA A 691 -23.93 -12.68 0.84
C ALA A 691 -24.59 -11.88 -0.29
N ALA A 692 -25.85 -12.17 -0.60
CA ALA A 692 -26.60 -11.36 -1.55
C ALA A 692 -27.10 -10.06 -0.94
N GLY A 693 -27.44 -9.10 -1.80
CA GLY A 693 -28.11 -7.87 -1.40
C GLY A 693 -29.62 -8.04 -1.25
N ASP A 694 -30.22 -7.27 -0.35
CA ASP A 694 -31.67 -7.25 -0.15
C ASP A 694 -32.40 -6.54 -1.29
N GLY A 695 -33.66 -6.91 -1.50
CA GLY A 695 -34.56 -6.19 -2.39
C GLY A 695 -34.96 -4.82 -1.84
N GLY A 696 -35.13 -3.85 -2.72
CA GLY A 696 -35.56 -2.49 -2.37
C GLY A 696 -37.02 -2.44 -1.92
N VAL A 697 -37.36 -1.47 -1.06
CA VAL A 697 -38.76 -1.23 -0.66
C VAL A 697 -39.56 -0.66 -1.84
N GLY A 698 -40.80 -1.10 -2.02
CA GLY A 698 -41.69 -0.59 -3.08
C GLY A 698 -43.13 -0.44 -2.62
N THR A 699 -43.87 0.55 -3.12
CA THR A 699 -45.25 0.79 -2.68
C THR A 699 -46.24 -0.25 -3.23
N THR A 700 -45.96 -0.81 -4.42
CA THR A 700 -46.82 -1.76 -5.12
C THR A 700 -46.32 -3.20 -4.96
N VAL A 701 -45.02 -3.41 -5.15
CA VAL A 701 -44.35 -4.69 -4.87
C VAL A 701 -42.95 -4.38 -4.32
N GLY A 702 -42.54 -5.04 -3.24
CA GLY A 702 -41.15 -5.00 -2.80
C GLY A 702 -40.22 -5.69 -3.81
N GLY A 703 -38.98 -5.23 -3.89
CA GLY A 703 -37.96 -5.83 -4.76
C GLY A 703 -37.59 -7.24 -4.32
N PHE A 704 -37.18 -8.09 -5.25
CA PHE A 704 -36.68 -9.43 -4.90
C PHE A 704 -35.27 -9.36 -4.32
N GLY A 705 -34.98 -10.23 -3.36
CA GLY A 705 -33.64 -10.43 -2.83
C GLY A 705 -32.69 -11.04 -3.87
N GLY A 706 -31.39 -10.75 -3.75
CA GLY A 706 -30.37 -11.34 -4.61
C GLY A 706 -30.06 -12.79 -4.25
N ARG A 707 -29.43 -13.53 -5.17
CA ARG A 707 -28.92 -14.89 -4.87
C ARG A 707 -27.58 -14.85 -4.15
N GLY A 708 -27.39 -15.72 -3.17
CA GLY A 708 -26.13 -15.94 -2.48
C GLY A 708 -25.03 -16.44 -3.43
N GLY A 709 -23.78 -16.07 -3.13
CA GLY A 709 -22.62 -16.45 -3.93
C GLY A 709 -22.31 -17.94 -3.81
N GLN A 710 -21.83 -18.54 -4.91
CA GLN A 710 -21.41 -19.94 -4.92
C GLN A 710 -20.03 -20.11 -4.29
N ALA A 711 -19.79 -21.23 -3.61
CA ALA A 711 -18.48 -21.62 -3.09
C ALA A 711 -18.04 -22.96 -3.67
N MET A 712 -16.86 -22.99 -4.27
CA MET A 712 -16.31 -24.19 -4.91
C MET A 712 -14.88 -24.45 -4.45
N SER A 713 -14.58 -25.72 -4.16
CA SER A 713 -13.23 -26.18 -3.81
C SER A 713 -12.79 -27.36 -4.68
N GLY A 714 -11.68 -27.16 -5.37
CA GLY A 714 -10.92 -28.21 -6.04
C GLY A 714 -9.85 -28.84 -5.15
N GLY A 715 -9.55 -28.20 -4.00
CA GLY A 715 -8.52 -28.64 -3.05
C GLY A 715 -9.10 -29.37 -1.84
N THR A 716 -8.56 -29.11 -0.64
CA THR A 716 -8.91 -29.86 0.58
C THR A 716 -9.58 -29.03 1.67
N GLY A 717 -9.89 -27.76 1.42
CA GLY A 717 -10.55 -26.91 2.42
C GLY A 717 -12.07 -26.82 2.25
N SER A 718 -12.71 -26.35 3.32
CA SER A 718 -14.17 -26.26 3.44
C SER A 718 -14.78 -25.20 2.53
N VAL A 719 -16.03 -25.42 2.13
CA VAL A 719 -16.80 -24.51 1.29
C VAL A 719 -18.09 -24.10 2.00
N THR A 720 -18.42 -22.82 1.96
CA THR A 720 -19.67 -22.28 2.51
C THR A 720 -20.36 -21.39 1.48
N GLY A 721 -21.55 -21.76 1.01
CA GLY A 721 -22.35 -20.94 0.11
C GLY A 721 -22.84 -19.66 0.79
N GLY A 722 -23.00 -18.58 0.03
CA GLY A 722 -23.49 -17.31 0.55
C GLY A 722 -24.99 -17.33 0.87
N ILE A 723 -25.43 -16.51 1.81
CA ILE A 723 -26.86 -16.39 2.14
C ILE A 723 -27.62 -15.63 1.03
N GLY A 724 -28.87 -16.03 0.79
CA GLY A 724 -29.80 -15.31 -0.07
C GLY A 724 -30.28 -14.00 0.57
N GLY A 725 -30.51 -12.98 -0.26
CA GLY A 725 -30.95 -11.66 0.21
C GLY A 725 -32.43 -11.66 0.58
N HIS A 726 -32.84 -10.79 1.49
CA HIS A 726 -34.25 -10.69 1.86
C HIS A 726 -35.07 -9.97 0.78
N GLY A 727 -36.34 -10.36 0.65
CA GLY A 727 -37.30 -9.63 -0.16
C GLY A 727 -37.60 -8.25 0.45
N GLY A 728 -37.70 -7.22 -0.38
CA GLY A 728 -38.06 -5.88 0.04
C GLY A 728 -39.51 -5.83 0.52
N ASN A 729 -39.82 -4.92 1.44
CA ASN A 729 -41.19 -4.74 1.91
C ASN A 729 -42.06 -4.01 0.87
N GLY A 730 -43.31 -4.45 0.78
CA GLY A 730 -44.39 -3.76 0.08
C GLY A 730 -44.98 -2.62 0.91
N GLY A 731 -45.55 -1.62 0.24
CA GLY A 731 -46.36 -0.60 0.88
C GLY A 731 -47.64 -1.16 1.50
N ALA A 732 -48.42 -0.32 2.18
CA ALA A 732 -49.65 -0.73 2.88
C ALA A 732 -50.68 -1.48 2.01
N THR A 733 -50.65 -1.28 0.69
CA THR A 733 -51.50 -1.97 -0.29
C THR A 733 -50.73 -2.87 -1.26
N GLY A 734 -49.40 -2.92 -1.15
CA GLY A 734 -48.50 -3.61 -2.07
C GLY A 734 -48.06 -4.98 -1.56
N ALA A 735 -47.61 -5.85 -2.45
CA ALA A 735 -47.06 -7.15 -2.07
C ALA A 735 -45.60 -7.02 -1.58
N GLY A 736 -45.17 -7.89 -0.66
CA GLY A 736 -43.76 -8.05 -0.34
C GLY A 736 -42.98 -8.74 -1.47
N GLY A 737 -41.69 -8.48 -1.54
CA GLY A 737 -40.77 -9.11 -2.49
C GLY A 737 -40.44 -10.55 -2.09
N VAL A 738 -40.17 -11.40 -3.08
CA VAL A 738 -39.62 -12.75 -2.87
C VAL A 738 -38.18 -12.67 -2.37
N GLY A 739 -37.82 -13.49 -1.38
CA GLY A 739 -36.45 -13.66 -0.92
C GLY A 739 -35.57 -14.38 -1.94
N GLY A 740 -34.28 -14.11 -1.94
CA GLY A 740 -33.33 -14.69 -2.89
C GLY A 740 -32.84 -16.08 -2.48
N ASP A 741 -32.41 -16.88 -3.45
CA ASP A 741 -31.88 -18.22 -3.17
C ASP A 741 -30.51 -18.16 -2.48
N GLY A 742 -30.22 -19.11 -1.60
CA GLY A 742 -28.90 -19.34 -1.03
C GLY A 742 -27.89 -19.86 -2.06
N GLY A 743 -26.62 -19.68 -1.76
CA GLY A 743 -25.50 -20.06 -2.62
C GLY A 743 -25.14 -21.54 -2.52
N ASP A 744 -24.73 -22.12 -3.63
CA ASP A 744 -24.31 -23.52 -3.69
C ASP A 744 -22.93 -23.73 -3.05
N ALA A 745 -22.71 -24.94 -2.54
CA ALA A 745 -21.47 -25.36 -1.91
C ALA A 745 -20.98 -26.69 -2.52
N THR A 746 -19.82 -26.65 -3.18
CA THR A 746 -19.35 -27.76 -4.03
C THR A 746 -17.90 -28.15 -3.73
N ILE A 747 -17.66 -29.42 -3.41
CA ILE A 747 -16.32 -30.01 -3.27
C ILE A 747 -16.11 -31.07 -4.36
N PHE A 748 -15.10 -30.88 -5.20
CA PHE A 748 -14.78 -31.80 -6.31
C PHE A 748 -13.69 -32.82 -5.98
N ASN A 749 -12.93 -32.61 -4.90
CA ASN A 749 -11.82 -33.49 -4.53
C ASN A 749 -12.30 -34.72 -3.74
N VAL A 750 -12.07 -35.90 -4.32
CA VAL A 750 -12.50 -37.20 -3.76
C VAL A 750 -11.82 -37.56 -2.43
N ASP A 751 -10.65 -36.99 -2.18
CA ASP A 751 -9.87 -37.24 -0.95
C ASP A 751 -10.11 -36.19 0.13
N SER A 752 -10.93 -35.16 -0.15
CA SER A 752 -11.18 -34.08 0.79
C SER A 752 -11.97 -34.54 2.01
N THR A 753 -11.53 -34.12 3.20
CA THR A 753 -12.22 -34.35 4.48
C THR A 753 -13.02 -33.13 4.93
N ALA A 754 -13.09 -32.10 4.09
CA ALA A 754 -13.66 -30.81 4.46
C ALA A 754 -15.18 -30.78 4.40
N THR A 755 -15.76 -29.82 5.13
CA THR A 755 -17.20 -29.63 5.21
C THR A 755 -17.71 -28.81 4.02
N ALA A 756 -18.83 -29.23 3.43
CA ALA A 756 -19.58 -28.42 2.45
C ALA A 756 -20.87 -27.91 3.08
N THR A 757 -21.03 -26.59 3.17
CA THR A 757 -22.19 -25.93 3.79
C THR A 757 -22.89 -25.05 2.75
N SER A 758 -24.10 -25.38 2.29
CA SER A 758 -24.81 -24.48 1.37
C SER A 758 -25.45 -23.30 2.11
N GLY A 759 -25.72 -22.22 1.38
CA GLY A 759 -26.29 -21.02 1.96
C GLY A 759 -27.80 -21.15 2.23
N ASP A 760 -28.27 -20.43 3.24
CA ASP A 760 -29.70 -20.29 3.52
C ASP A 760 -30.41 -19.42 2.48
N GLY A 761 -31.69 -19.71 2.22
CA GLY A 761 -32.56 -18.86 1.43
C GLY A 761 -32.97 -17.61 2.21
N GLY A 762 -33.14 -16.48 1.51
CA GLY A 762 -33.57 -15.24 2.13
C GLY A 762 -35.07 -15.22 2.42
N ASP A 763 -35.47 -14.53 3.49
CA ASP A 763 -36.89 -14.39 3.83
C ASP A 763 -37.65 -13.50 2.83
N GLY A 764 -38.94 -13.78 2.64
CA GLY A 764 -39.83 -12.92 1.87
C GLY A 764 -40.20 -11.64 2.61
N GLY A 765 -40.38 -10.55 1.85
CA GLY A 765 -40.76 -9.26 2.41
C GLY A 765 -42.21 -9.22 2.90
N ASP A 766 -42.48 -8.32 3.85
CA ASP A 766 -43.82 -8.06 4.36
C ASP A 766 -44.61 -7.15 3.40
N GLY A 767 -45.95 -7.21 3.44
CA GLY A 767 -46.79 -6.33 2.65
C GLY A 767 -48.29 -6.47 2.95
N ALA A 768 -49.15 -5.97 2.07
CA ALA A 768 -50.57 -6.33 2.03
C ALA A 768 -50.73 -7.84 1.73
N LEU A 769 -49.89 -8.34 0.81
CA LEU A 769 -49.63 -9.76 0.59
C LEU A 769 -48.16 -10.02 0.94
N GLY A 770 -47.87 -11.12 1.63
CA GLY A 770 -46.50 -11.50 1.95
C GLY A 770 -45.73 -12.05 0.73
N GLY A 771 -44.44 -11.73 0.62
CA GLY A 771 -43.55 -12.31 -0.39
C GLY A 771 -43.11 -13.73 -0.03
N GLY A 772 -42.81 -14.57 -1.02
CA GLY A 772 -42.30 -15.92 -0.77
C GLY A 772 -40.85 -15.91 -0.25
N GLY A 773 -40.47 -16.88 0.58
CA GLY A 773 -39.08 -17.13 0.94
C GLY A 773 -38.28 -17.74 -0.20
N GLY A 774 -36.98 -17.45 -0.25
CA GLY A 774 -36.03 -18.00 -1.21
C GLY A 774 -35.61 -19.42 -0.86
N ASN A 775 -35.12 -20.17 -1.84
CA ASN A 775 -34.66 -21.54 -1.60
C ASN A 775 -33.26 -21.54 -1.00
N ALA A 776 -32.92 -22.56 -0.21
CA ALA A 776 -31.53 -22.77 0.17
C ALA A 776 -30.69 -23.24 -1.02
N GLY A 777 -29.38 -23.07 -0.92
CA GLY A 777 -28.43 -23.54 -1.91
C GLY A 777 -28.27 -25.06 -1.93
N PHE A 778 -27.74 -25.58 -3.03
CA PHE A 778 -27.43 -26.99 -3.19
C PHE A 778 -26.06 -27.35 -2.58
N THR A 779 -25.96 -28.53 -1.97
CA THR A 779 -24.67 -29.06 -1.46
C THR A 779 -24.22 -30.26 -2.28
N TYR A 780 -22.99 -30.22 -2.79
CA TYR A 780 -22.35 -31.32 -3.49
C TYR A 780 -20.99 -31.65 -2.88
N THR A 781 -20.74 -32.93 -2.62
CA THR A 781 -19.40 -33.39 -2.25
C THR A 781 -19.03 -34.69 -2.95
N ALA A 782 -17.85 -34.68 -3.58
CA ALA A 782 -17.15 -35.88 -4.00
C ALA A 782 -16.24 -36.44 -2.89
N GLY A 783 -16.00 -35.68 -1.81
CA GLY A 783 -15.11 -36.04 -0.70
C GLY A 783 -15.74 -36.97 0.34
N ILE A 784 -15.13 -37.03 1.52
CA ILE A 784 -15.56 -37.84 2.67
C ILE A 784 -15.93 -37.00 3.92
N GLY A 785 -15.83 -35.67 3.83
CA GLY A 785 -16.19 -34.74 4.90
C GLY A 785 -17.70 -34.51 5.08
N GLU A 786 -18.07 -33.79 6.13
CA GLU A 786 -19.47 -33.53 6.49
C GLU A 786 -20.20 -32.59 5.49
N VAL A 787 -21.53 -32.67 5.45
CA VAL A 787 -22.39 -31.80 4.64
C VAL A 787 -23.42 -31.12 5.54
N ALA A 788 -23.61 -29.81 5.35
CA ALA A 788 -24.54 -28.99 6.12
C ALA A 788 -25.40 -28.14 5.15
N PRO A 789 -26.53 -28.68 4.67
CA PRO A 789 -27.38 -27.92 3.75
C PRO A 789 -28.12 -26.78 4.45
N GLY A 790 -28.32 -25.69 3.72
CA GLY A 790 -29.05 -24.53 4.18
C GLY A 790 -30.55 -24.77 4.38
N ARG A 791 -31.16 -23.88 5.15
CA ARG A 791 -32.60 -23.77 5.37
C ARG A 791 -33.25 -22.85 4.33
N GLY A 792 -34.44 -23.22 3.87
CA GLY A 792 -35.25 -22.35 3.01
C GLY A 792 -35.76 -21.13 3.78
N GLY A 793 -35.83 -19.97 3.12
CA GLY A 793 -36.25 -18.72 3.76
C GLY A 793 -37.73 -18.73 4.16
N ASP A 794 -38.08 -17.95 5.18
CA ASP A 794 -39.46 -17.86 5.65
C ASP A 794 -40.30 -16.95 4.74
N GLY A 795 -41.59 -17.23 4.63
CA GLY A 795 -42.53 -16.39 3.90
C GLY A 795 -42.85 -15.10 4.65
N GLY A 796 -42.94 -13.99 3.93
CA GLY A 796 -43.30 -12.68 4.49
C GLY A 796 -44.75 -12.60 4.96
N ASN A 797 -45.05 -11.62 5.82
CA ASN A 797 -46.37 -11.44 6.41
C ASN A 797 -47.28 -10.58 5.54
N GLY A 798 -48.54 -11.01 5.40
CA GLY A 798 -49.63 -10.27 4.76
C GLY A 798 -50.50 -9.54 5.79
N SER A 799 -50.49 -8.22 5.77
CA SER A 799 -51.28 -7.36 6.68
C SER A 799 -52.76 -7.24 6.30
N LEU A 800 -53.09 -7.44 5.01
CA LEU A 800 -54.45 -7.31 4.47
C LEU A 800 -54.92 -8.55 3.69
N GLY A 801 -54.02 -9.47 3.35
CA GLY A 801 -54.31 -10.70 2.61
C GLY A 801 -53.48 -11.90 3.08
N ILE A 802 -53.07 -12.74 2.13
CA ILE A 802 -52.31 -13.97 2.39
C ILE A 802 -50.85 -13.66 2.77
N GLY A 803 -50.29 -14.47 3.68
CA GLY A 803 -48.85 -14.56 3.87
C GLY A 803 -48.15 -15.25 2.70
N GLY A 804 -46.83 -15.11 2.63
CA GLY A 804 -45.99 -15.76 1.63
C GLY A 804 -45.74 -17.23 1.90
N SER A 805 -45.35 -18.00 0.89
CA SER A 805 -44.87 -19.38 1.05
C SER A 805 -43.43 -19.41 1.56
N GLY A 806 -43.07 -20.40 2.38
CA GLY A 806 -41.67 -20.68 2.73
C GLY A 806 -40.90 -21.31 1.57
N GLY A 807 -39.59 -21.10 1.55
CA GLY A 807 -38.67 -21.62 0.53
C GLY A 807 -38.25 -23.07 0.76
N TYR A 808 -37.73 -23.71 -0.29
CA TYR A 808 -37.26 -25.09 -0.23
C TYR A 808 -35.95 -25.21 0.57
N GLY A 809 -35.81 -26.27 1.37
CA GLY A 809 -34.57 -26.62 2.05
C GLY A 809 -33.50 -27.15 1.09
N GLY A 810 -32.23 -27.08 1.50
CA GLY A 810 -31.09 -27.39 0.63
C GLY A 810 -30.99 -28.88 0.34
N SER A 811 -30.99 -29.24 -0.95
CA SER A 811 -30.74 -30.62 -1.35
C SER A 811 -29.25 -30.96 -1.30
N VAL A 812 -28.94 -32.24 -1.07
CA VAL A 812 -27.57 -32.73 -0.91
C VAL A 812 -27.31 -33.91 -1.85
N THR A 813 -26.16 -33.87 -2.53
CA THR A 813 -25.59 -35.04 -3.23
C THR A 813 -24.22 -35.39 -2.65
N ALA A 814 -24.09 -36.63 -2.17
CA ALA A 814 -22.82 -37.22 -1.77
C ALA A 814 -22.41 -38.31 -2.78
N ASP A 815 -21.32 -38.06 -3.51
CA ASP A 815 -20.86 -38.87 -4.63
C ASP A 815 -19.52 -39.55 -4.34
N ASN A 816 -19.47 -40.30 -3.24
CA ASN A 816 -18.28 -41.04 -2.84
C ASN A 816 -18.63 -42.43 -2.27
N PRO A 817 -18.08 -43.53 -2.84
CA PRO A 817 -18.28 -44.88 -2.29
C PRO A 817 -17.79 -45.07 -0.86
N ALA A 818 -16.85 -44.24 -0.38
CA ALA A 818 -16.29 -44.30 0.97
C ALA A 818 -16.96 -43.33 1.96
N TYR A 819 -18.09 -42.71 1.60
CA TYR A 819 -18.78 -41.75 2.46
C TYR A 819 -19.39 -42.43 3.71
N THR A 820 -19.20 -41.82 4.89
CA THR A 820 -19.59 -42.40 6.19
C THR A 820 -20.35 -41.47 7.13
N HIS A 821 -20.40 -40.15 6.86
CA HIS A 821 -21.15 -39.20 7.68
C HIS A 821 -22.64 -39.25 7.31
N ASP A 822 -23.54 -39.21 8.27
CA ASP A 822 -24.98 -39.15 7.96
C ASP A 822 -25.31 -37.87 7.20
N VAL A 823 -26.13 -37.99 6.16
CA VAL A 823 -26.54 -36.87 5.31
C VAL A 823 -27.98 -36.52 5.65
N ILE A 824 -28.20 -35.29 6.10
CA ILE A 824 -29.52 -34.76 6.43
C ILE A 824 -29.81 -33.60 5.47
N GLY A 825 -30.93 -33.65 4.75
CA GLY A 825 -31.38 -32.58 3.87
C GLY A 825 -31.79 -31.33 4.64
N GLY A 826 -31.72 -30.17 3.99
CA GLY A 826 -32.05 -28.88 4.61
C GLY A 826 -33.52 -28.78 5.00
N SER A 827 -33.82 -27.97 6.01
CA SER A 827 -35.23 -27.71 6.39
C SER A 827 -35.90 -26.71 5.45
N GLY A 828 -37.18 -26.91 5.16
CA GLY A 828 -38.00 -25.93 4.45
C GLY A 828 -38.32 -24.72 5.34
N GLY A 829 -38.53 -23.57 4.72
CA GLY A 829 -38.93 -22.33 5.41
C GLY A 829 -40.39 -22.36 5.85
N ASP A 830 -40.73 -21.57 6.86
CA ASP A 830 -42.10 -21.46 7.36
C ASP A 830 -42.95 -20.55 6.45
N GLY A 831 -44.25 -20.83 6.35
CA GLY A 831 -45.21 -19.96 5.70
C GLY A 831 -45.47 -18.68 6.51
N GLY A 832 -45.66 -17.56 5.81
CA GLY A 832 -45.90 -16.27 6.41
C GLY A 832 -47.29 -16.11 7.05
N LYS A 833 -47.42 -15.15 7.97
CA LYS A 833 -48.71 -14.86 8.62
C LYS A 833 -49.62 -14.06 7.69
N GLY A 834 -50.94 -14.23 7.84
CA GLY A 834 -51.92 -13.46 7.07
C GLY A 834 -53.26 -13.30 7.76
N VAL A 835 -54.19 -12.58 7.12
CA VAL A 835 -55.59 -12.52 7.58
C VAL A 835 -56.39 -13.74 7.10
N ASN A 836 -56.02 -14.30 5.95
CA ASN A 836 -56.48 -15.57 5.39
C ASN A 836 -55.32 -16.23 4.63
N ASN A 837 -55.06 -17.54 4.77
CA ASN A 837 -53.85 -18.18 4.21
C ASN A 837 -54.16 -19.38 3.30
N PHE A 838 -55.28 -19.33 2.57
CA PHE A 838 -55.85 -20.44 1.79
C PHE A 838 -54.84 -21.10 0.82
N GLY A 839 -54.16 -22.17 1.24
CA GLY A 839 -53.24 -22.97 0.41
C GLY A 839 -52.04 -22.23 -0.20
N SER A 840 -51.85 -20.94 0.06
CA SER A 840 -50.81 -20.10 -0.58
C SER A 840 -49.66 -19.71 0.37
N ALA A 841 -49.90 -19.68 1.69
CA ALA A 841 -48.84 -19.49 2.69
C ALA A 841 -48.34 -20.85 3.20
N ARG A 842 -47.92 -21.73 2.27
CA ARG A 842 -47.45 -23.07 2.63
C ARG A 842 -46.07 -23.00 3.26
N GLY A 843 -45.80 -23.92 4.17
CA GLY A 843 -44.42 -24.23 4.51
C GLY A 843 -43.66 -24.77 3.30
N GLY A 844 -42.37 -24.46 3.23
CA GLY A 844 -41.46 -24.94 2.21
C GLY A 844 -41.19 -26.44 2.34
N HIS A 845 -40.80 -27.07 1.25
CA HIS A 845 -40.44 -28.47 1.27
C HIS A 845 -39.05 -28.67 1.89
N GLY A 846 -38.85 -29.77 2.61
CA GLY A 846 -37.52 -30.20 3.03
C GLY A 846 -36.65 -30.56 1.82
N GLY A 847 -35.33 -30.42 1.97
CA GLY A 847 -34.35 -30.72 0.93
C GLY A 847 -34.18 -32.21 0.69
N ASP A 848 -33.94 -32.57 -0.55
CA ASP A 848 -33.77 -33.96 -0.96
C ASP A 848 -32.33 -34.45 -0.71
N VAL A 849 -32.16 -35.74 -0.45
CA VAL A 849 -30.85 -36.37 -0.24
C VAL A 849 -30.60 -37.45 -1.27
N TYR A 850 -29.42 -37.41 -1.87
CA TYR A 850 -28.97 -38.37 -2.85
C TYR A 850 -27.56 -38.89 -2.53
N ILE A 851 -27.44 -40.17 -2.18
CA ILE A 851 -26.15 -40.84 -1.98
C ILE A 851 -25.92 -41.85 -3.12
N ASN A 852 -24.90 -41.57 -3.93
CA ASN A 852 -24.54 -42.37 -5.12
C ASN A 852 -23.54 -43.49 -4.84
N GLY A 853 -22.76 -43.36 -3.78
CA GLY A 853 -21.74 -44.34 -3.43
C GLY A 853 -22.34 -45.72 -3.15
N THR A 854 -22.11 -46.69 -4.02
CA THR A 854 -22.67 -48.04 -3.89
C THR A 854 -22.15 -48.84 -2.69
N THR A 855 -21.11 -48.35 -2.01
CA THR A 855 -20.58 -48.91 -0.76
C THR A 855 -20.66 -47.95 0.43
N ALA A 856 -21.27 -46.77 0.26
CA ALA A 856 -21.40 -45.79 1.32
C ALA A 856 -22.24 -46.35 2.48
N THR A 857 -21.86 -46.02 3.72
CA THR A 857 -22.51 -46.55 4.94
C THR A 857 -23.32 -45.49 5.70
N ALA A 858 -23.28 -44.25 5.24
CA ALA A 858 -24.01 -43.12 5.80
C ALA A 858 -25.54 -43.34 5.81
N ALA A 859 -26.25 -42.84 6.80
CA ALA A 859 -27.69 -42.69 6.67
C ALA A 859 -28.02 -41.55 5.69
N ALA A 860 -29.04 -41.75 4.84
CA ALA A 860 -29.64 -40.69 4.04
C ALA A 860 -30.97 -40.27 4.67
N VAL A 861 -31.09 -39.01 5.09
CA VAL A 861 -32.27 -38.48 5.78
C VAL A 861 -32.79 -37.26 5.03
N GLY A 862 -33.99 -37.34 4.46
CA GLY A 862 -34.65 -36.21 3.81
C GLY A 862 -34.90 -35.06 4.78
N GLY A 863 -34.87 -33.83 4.28
CA GLY A 863 -35.05 -32.64 5.10
C GLY A 863 -36.46 -32.49 5.67
N THR A 864 -36.61 -31.70 6.73
CA THR A 864 -37.92 -31.46 7.34
C THR A 864 -38.71 -30.40 6.58
N GLY A 865 -40.01 -30.61 6.38
CA GLY A 865 -40.90 -29.58 5.81
C GLY A 865 -41.16 -28.44 6.80
N GLY A 866 -41.31 -27.21 6.27
CA GLY A 866 -41.61 -26.02 7.07
C GLY A 866 -43.06 -25.95 7.53
N MET A 867 -43.35 -25.14 8.55
CA MET A 867 -44.71 -24.98 9.08
C MET A 867 -45.60 -24.15 8.14
N GLY A 868 -46.90 -24.43 8.15
CA GLY A 868 -47.89 -23.62 7.43
C GLY A 868 -48.14 -22.28 8.14
N GLY A 869 -48.37 -21.22 7.36
CA GLY A 869 -48.54 -19.87 7.90
C GLY A 869 -49.82 -19.66 8.72
N THR A 870 -49.74 -18.92 9.83
CA THR A 870 -50.89 -18.68 10.71
C THR A 870 -51.85 -17.62 10.17
N ALA A 871 -53.16 -17.86 10.25
CA ALA A 871 -54.20 -16.90 9.88
C ALA A 871 -54.86 -16.26 11.11
N THR A 872 -55.01 -14.93 11.12
CA THR A 872 -55.54 -14.17 12.27
C THR A 872 -56.97 -13.65 12.11
N GLY A 873 -57.56 -13.74 10.91
CA GLY A 873 -58.93 -13.28 10.65
C GLY A 873 -60.03 -14.23 11.16
N ALA A 874 -61.22 -13.70 11.44
CA ALA A 874 -62.37 -14.45 11.97
C ALA A 874 -62.87 -15.60 11.06
N THR A 875 -62.54 -15.56 9.78
CA THR A 875 -62.80 -16.63 8.79
C THR A 875 -61.51 -17.10 8.11
N GLY A 876 -60.35 -16.79 8.71
CA GLY A 876 -59.04 -17.09 8.15
C GLY A 876 -58.75 -18.58 8.19
N ILE A 877 -58.21 -19.12 7.09
CA ILE A 877 -57.80 -20.52 7.01
C ILE A 877 -56.28 -20.57 7.17
N GLY A 878 -55.78 -21.43 8.07
CA GLY A 878 -54.35 -21.64 8.26
C GLY A 878 -53.67 -22.24 7.02
N GLY A 879 -52.40 -21.93 6.82
CA GLY A 879 -51.60 -22.44 5.71
C GLY A 879 -51.32 -23.94 5.83
N THR A 880 -51.01 -24.60 4.71
CA THR A 880 -50.65 -26.03 4.74
C THR A 880 -49.20 -26.21 5.15
N GLY A 881 -48.89 -27.26 5.91
CA GLY A 881 -47.51 -27.65 6.19
C GLY A 881 -46.75 -28.05 4.92
N GLY A 882 -45.44 -27.81 4.90
CA GLY A 882 -44.54 -28.21 3.83
C GLY A 882 -44.29 -29.72 3.82
N ALA A 883 -43.98 -30.29 2.66
CA ALA A 883 -43.64 -31.71 2.59
C ALA A 883 -42.23 -31.97 3.14
N GLY A 884 -42.01 -33.18 3.67
CA GLY A 884 -40.65 -33.66 3.94
C GLY A 884 -39.90 -33.92 2.64
N GLY A 885 -38.57 -33.80 2.67
CA GLY A 885 -37.69 -34.09 1.54
C GLY A 885 -37.56 -35.59 1.28
N ASP A 886 -37.27 -35.95 0.04
CA ASP A 886 -37.07 -37.34 -0.36
C ASP A 886 -35.62 -37.76 -0.08
N ALA A 887 -35.41 -39.06 0.17
CA ALA A 887 -34.09 -39.63 0.40
C ALA A 887 -33.87 -40.85 -0.49
N THR A 888 -32.77 -40.84 -1.23
CA THR A 888 -32.36 -41.95 -2.09
C THR A 888 -30.93 -42.39 -1.77
N HIS A 889 -30.74 -43.70 -1.57
CA HIS A 889 -29.45 -44.28 -1.19
C HIS A 889 -29.09 -45.50 -2.05
N HIS A 890 -27.94 -45.45 -2.73
CA HIS A 890 -27.44 -46.54 -3.58
C HIS A 890 -26.46 -47.51 -2.87
N GLY A 891 -25.94 -47.14 -1.71
CA GLY A 891 -25.09 -47.98 -0.87
C GLY A 891 -25.83 -48.78 0.19
N VAL A 892 -25.17 -49.05 1.33
CA VAL A 892 -25.61 -50.01 2.36
C VAL A 892 -26.16 -49.35 3.64
N GLY A 893 -26.18 -48.02 3.70
CA GLY A 893 -26.72 -47.25 4.83
C GLY A 893 -28.26 -47.17 4.85
N GLU A 894 -28.82 -46.82 6.00
CA GLU A 894 -30.28 -46.66 6.16
C GLU A 894 -30.82 -45.41 5.45
N THR A 895 -32.08 -45.45 5.04
CA THR A 895 -32.73 -44.35 4.31
C THR A 895 -34.01 -43.91 5.02
N TYR A 896 -34.16 -42.61 5.24
CA TYR A 896 -35.27 -42.00 5.97
C TYR A 896 -35.85 -40.85 5.15
N GLY A 897 -37.13 -40.93 4.81
CA GLY A 897 -37.86 -39.81 4.23
C GLY A 897 -38.03 -38.69 5.27
N GLY A 898 -38.01 -37.45 4.82
CA GLY A 898 -38.13 -36.29 5.70
C GLY A 898 -39.49 -36.20 6.38
N THR A 899 -39.51 -35.67 7.61
CA THR A 899 -40.77 -35.40 8.31
C THR A 899 -41.43 -34.14 7.74
N ALA A 900 -42.74 -34.19 7.54
CA ALA A 900 -43.46 -33.04 7.02
C ALA A 900 -43.76 -31.99 8.09
N GLY A 901 -43.97 -30.75 7.65
CA GLY A 901 -44.31 -29.64 8.52
C GLY A 901 -45.78 -29.65 8.97
N PHE A 902 -46.04 -28.96 10.07
CA PHE A 902 -47.37 -28.81 10.65
C PHE A 902 -48.24 -27.82 9.88
N GLY A 903 -49.55 -28.05 9.86
CA GLY A 903 -50.53 -27.09 9.38
C GLY A 903 -50.59 -25.84 10.27
N GLY A 904 -50.80 -24.68 9.65
CA GLY A 904 -50.92 -23.41 10.36
C GLY A 904 -52.24 -23.28 11.13
N THR A 905 -52.23 -22.51 12.20
CA THR A 905 -53.44 -22.21 12.99
C THR A 905 -54.33 -21.19 12.29
N GLY A 906 -55.65 -21.27 12.46
CA GLY A 906 -56.61 -20.32 11.87
C GLY A 906 -58.02 -20.43 12.47
N ALA A 907 -58.98 -19.68 11.92
CA ALA A 907 -60.40 -19.93 12.23
C ALA A 907 -60.83 -21.32 11.74
N LEU A 908 -60.27 -21.76 10.60
CA LEU A 908 -60.13 -23.17 10.21
C LEU A 908 -58.64 -23.52 10.18
N GLY A 909 -58.28 -24.65 10.78
CA GLY A 909 -56.89 -25.13 10.81
C GLY A 909 -56.39 -25.55 9.42
N GLY A 910 -55.11 -25.30 9.14
CA GLY A 910 -54.46 -25.74 7.91
C GLY A 910 -54.16 -27.25 7.90
N THR A 911 -54.02 -27.86 6.73
CA THR A 911 -53.67 -29.28 6.64
C THR A 911 -52.18 -29.51 6.90
N GLY A 912 -51.82 -30.63 7.51
CA GLY A 912 -50.43 -31.06 7.64
C GLY A 912 -49.79 -31.42 6.30
N GLY A 913 -48.45 -31.33 6.23
CA GLY A 913 -47.69 -31.67 5.02
C GLY A 913 -47.54 -33.18 4.80
N GLN A 914 -47.13 -33.56 3.58
CA GLN A 914 -46.85 -34.96 3.22
C GLN A 914 -45.45 -35.38 3.65
N GLY A 915 -45.29 -36.58 4.23
CA GLY A 915 -43.98 -37.14 4.54
C GLY A 915 -43.18 -37.46 3.28
N GLY A 916 -41.85 -37.35 3.37
CA GLY A 916 -40.94 -37.62 2.25
C GLY A 916 -40.80 -39.11 1.93
N ILE A 917 -40.45 -39.42 0.69
CA ILE A 917 -40.26 -40.77 0.18
C ILE A 917 -38.85 -41.27 0.54
N ALA A 918 -38.72 -42.54 0.91
CA ALA A 918 -37.44 -43.20 1.13
C ALA A 918 -37.20 -44.31 0.10
N HIS A 919 -36.06 -44.24 -0.61
CA HIS A 919 -35.68 -45.21 -1.63
C HIS A 919 -34.28 -45.79 -1.36
N SER A 920 -34.19 -47.10 -1.12
CA SER A 920 -32.92 -47.82 -0.92
C SER A 920 -32.75 -48.92 -1.96
N PHE A 921 -31.68 -48.85 -2.76
CA PHE A 921 -31.43 -49.81 -3.86
C PHE A 921 -30.64 -51.06 -3.44
N GLN A 922 -30.32 -51.21 -2.15
CA GLN A 922 -29.68 -52.41 -1.62
C GLN A 922 -30.49 -52.97 -0.44
N SER A 923 -29.94 -53.95 0.27
CA SER A 923 -30.63 -54.64 1.38
C SER A 923 -30.81 -53.79 2.65
N ALA A 924 -30.55 -52.49 2.61
CA ALA A 924 -30.65 -51.60 3.75
C ALA A 924 -32.10 -51.16 4.01
N LYS A 925 -32.39 -50.73 5.24
CA LYS A 925 -33.74 -50.34 5.64
C LYS A 925 -34.12 -48.97 5.05
N ALA A 926 -35.34 -48.87 4.51
CA ALA A 926 -35.96 -47.61 4.10
C ALA A 926 -37.21 -47.32 4.98
N THR A 927 -37.30 -46.10 5.52
CA THR A 927 -38.45 -45.64 6.32
C THR A 927 -39.01 -44.35 5.72
N GLY A 928 -40.27 -44.37 5.29
CA GLY A 928 -40.95 -43.19 4.78
C GLY A 928 -41.15 -42.14 5.88
N GLY A 929 -41.16 -40.87 5.50
CA GLY A 929 -41.27 -39.76 6.42
C GLY A 929 -42.65 -39.65 7.07
N HIS A 930 -42.72 -39.08 8.28
CA HIS A 930 -43.99 -38.86 8.96
C HIS A 930 -44.79 -37.72 8.33
N GLY A 931 -46.10 -37.91 8.23
CA GLY A 931 -47.04 -36.86 7.84
C GLY A 931 -47.19 -35.81 8.94
N GLY A 932 -47.37 -34.55 8.54
CA GLY A 932 -47.47 -33.43 9.47
C GLY A 932 -48.83 -33.42 10.17
N SER A 933 -48.89 -32.95 11.42
CA SER A 933 -50.17 -32.69 12.07
C SER A 933 -50.94 -31.56 11.39
N GLY A 934 -52.27 -31.66 11.44
CA GLY A 934 -53.15 -30.55 11.10
C GLY A 934 -53.02 -29.40 12.11
N GLY A 935 -53.30 -28.19 11.66
CA GLY A 935 -53.29 -26.99 12.50
C GLY A 935 -54.55 -26.86 13.35
N ASP A 936 -54.43 -26.19 14.49
CA ASP A 936 -55.56 -25.95 15.38
C ASP A 936 -56.50 -24.86 14.85
N SER A 937 -57.78 -24.99 15.16
CA SER A 937 -58.81 -24.00 14.85
C SER A 937 -59.30 -23.25 16.09
N PHE A 938 -59.55 -21.95 15.96
CA PHE A 938 -60.15 -21.11 17.00
C PHE A 938 -61.55 -20.57 16.62
N GLY A 939 -62.02 -20.81 15.40
CA GLY A 939 -63.31 -20.32 14.92
C GLY A 939 -64.47 -21.24 15.33
N ALA A 940 -65.55 -20.66 15.85
CA ALA A 940 -66.77 -21.40 16.11
C ALA A 940 -67.40 -21.85 14.78
N GLY A 941 -67.83 -23.11 14.66
CA GLY A 941 -68.36 -23.66 13.40
C GLY A 941 -67.35 -24.48 12.58
N PHE A 942 -66.11 -24.66 13.04
CA PHE A 942 -65.03 -25.28 12.26
C PHE A 942 -64.31 -26.39 13.04
N THR A 943 -63.94 -27.45 12.33
CA THR A 943 -63.05 -28.50 12.85
C THR A 943 -61.59 -28.04 12.82
N GLY A 944 -60.70 -28.77 13.49
CA GLY A 944 -59.27 -28.63 13.26
C GLY A 944 -58.86 -29.05 11.84
N GLY A 945 -57.63 -28.75 11.45
CA GLY A 945 -57.08 -29.13 10.15
C GLY A 945 -56.79 -30.64 10.04
N ASP A 946 -56.77 -31.15 8.82
CA ASP A 946 -56.46 -32.56 8.55
C ASP A 946 -54.97 -32.85 8.70
N GLY A 947 -54.65 -34.06 9.18
CA GLY A 947 -53.28 -34.59 9.18
C GLY A 947 -52.79 -34.93 7.77
N GLY A 948 -51.51 -34.71 7.51
CA GLY A 948 -50.87 -35.07 6.25
C GLY A 948 -50.56 -36.56 6.14
N LYS A 949 -50.38 -37.09 4.93
CA LYS A 949 -50.07 -38.51 4.74
C LYS A 949 -48.61 -38.80 5.07
N GLY A 950 -48.33 -40.00 5.54
CA GLY A 950 -46.97 -40.53 5.63
C GLY A 950 -46.38 -40.79 4.25
N GLY A 951 -45.05 -40.72 4.16
CA GLY A 951 -44.30 -40.95 2.93
C GLY A 951 -44.14 -42.43 2.59
N ASP A 952 -43.97 -42.71 1.31
CA ASP A 952 -43.77 -44.07 0.81
C ASP A 952 -42.34 -44.56 1.09
N ALA A 953 -42.17 -45.89 1.18
CA ALA A 953 -40.86 -46.51 1.34
C ALA A 953 -40.67 -47.67 0.35
N TYR A 954 -39.49 -47.66 -0.31
CA TYR A 954 -39.08 -48.66 -1.28
C TYR A 954 -37.69 -49.19 -0.93
N SER A 955 -37.56 -50.52 -0.83
CA SER A 955 -36.28 -51.16 -0.51
C SER A 955 -36.26 -52.63 -0.96
N ASP A 956 -35.10 -53.09 -1.43
CA ASP A 956 -34.80 -54.52 -1.64
C ASP A 956 -34.61 -55.30 -0.32
N GLY A 957 -34.46 -54.59 0.80
CA GLY A 957 -34.40 -55.10 2.17
C GLY A 957 -35.72 -54.93 2.93
N VAL A 958 -35.74 -53.99 3.88
CA VAL A 958 -36.90 -53.70 4.74
C VAL A 958 -37.45 -52.31 4.42
N ALA A 959 -38.70 -52.24 3.97
CA ALA A 959 -39.43 -50.98 3.74
C ALA A 959 -40.52 -50.77 4.80
N ILE A 960 -40.56 -49.57 5.40
CA ILE A 960 -41.58 -49.17 6.38
C ILE A 960 -42.18 -47.83 5.95
N GLY A 961 -43.48 -47.81 5.63
CA GLY A 961 -44.19 -46.59 5.25
C GLY A 961 -44.27 -45.63 6.43
N GLY A 962 -44.26 -44.33 6.16
CA GLY A 962 -44.38 -43.30 7.18
C GLY A 962 -45.75 -43.31 7.85
N ILE A 963 -45.80 -42.91 9.12
CA ILE A 963 -47.08 -42.75 9.84
C ILE A 963 -47.77 -41.46 9.40
N GLY A 964 -49.08 -41.52 9.18
CA GLY A 964 -49.91 -40.34 8.92
C GLY A 964 -49.97 -39.36 10.09
N GLY A 965 -50.14 -38.09 9.78
CA GLY A 965 -50.21 -37.02 10.77
C GLY A 965 -51.49 -37.04 11.61
N VAL A 966 -51.37 -36.53 12.84
CA VAL A 966 -52.54 -36.37 13.72
C VAL A 966 -53.39 -35.16 13.30
N PRO A 967 -54.71 -35.21 13.48
CA PRO A 967 -55.57 -34.08 13.17
C PRO A 967 -55.38 -32.94 14.19
N GLY A 968 -55.55 -31.70 13.72
CA GLY A 968 -55.58 -30.52 14.60
C GLY A 968 -56.84 -30.48 15.46
N LEU A 969 -56.79 -29.72 16.55
CA LEU A 969 -57.92 -29.56 17.47
C LEU A 969 -58.80 -28.37 17.07
N GLY A 970 -60.10 -28.46 17.35
CA GLY A 970 -61.05 -27.40 17.02
C GLY A 970 -62.32 -27.41 17.89
N PRO A 971 -63.06 -26.30 17.95
CA PRO A 971 -64.26 -26.17 18.78
C PRO A 971 -65.36 -27.18 18.45
N ASP A 972 -65.49 -27.55 17.17
CA ASP A 972 -66.50 -28.50 16.69
C ASP A 972 -65.95 -29.92 16.45
N GLY A 973 -64.72 -30.18 16.89
CA GLY A 973 -64.06 -31.47 16.81
C GLY A 973 -62.73 -31.43 16.05
N PRO A 974 -61.92 -32.50 16.16
CA PRO A 974 -60.67 -32.60 15.43
C PRO A 974 -60.89 -32.79 13.92
N GLY A 975 -59.88 -32.48 13.12
CA GLY A 975 -59.85 -32.83 11.68
C GLY A 975 -59.74 -34.34 11.42
N LEU A 976 -59.48 -34.72 10.17
CA LEU A 976 -59.22 -36.11 9.78
C LEU A 976 -57.75 -36.51 10.01
N PRO A 977 -57.46 -37.73 10.48
CA PRO A 977 -56.10 -38.25 10.53
C PRO A 977 -55.55 -38.49 9.12
N GLY A 978 -54.25 -38.31 8.96
CA GLY A 978 -53.54 -38.63 7.72
C GLY A 978 -53.46 -40.13 7.46
N ALA A 979 -53.38 -40.52 6.19
CA ALA A 979 -53.13 -41.91 5.82
C ALA A 979 -51.64 -42.27 6.02
N ASP A 980 -51.38 -43.52 6.41
CA ASP A 980 -50.01 -44.05 6.42
C ASP A 980 -49.49 -44.23 4.98
N GLY A 981 -48.16 -44.14 4.83
CA GLY A 981 -47.46 -44.36 3.56
C GLY A 981 -47.44 -45.83 3.15
N SER A 982 -47.27 -46.06 1.85
CA SER A 982 -47.18 -47.40 1.28
C SER A 982 -45.77 -47.99 1.41
N THR A 983 -45.69 -49.32 1.43
CA THR A 983 -44.44 -50.08 1.44
C THR A 983 -44.34 -50.91 0.18
N GLY A 984 -43.23 -50.81 -0.55
CA GLY A 984 -42.99 -51.57 -1.78
C GLY A 984 -41.56 -52.13 -1.89
N PRO A 985 -41.34 -53.12 -2.77
CA PRO A 985 -39.98 -53.50 -3.17
C PRO A 985 -39.29 -52.34 -3.92
N GLY A 986 -37.96 -52.27 -3.79
CA GLY A 986 -37.08 -51.25 -4.37
C GLY A 986 -36.84 -51.36 -5.87
#